data_AF-R9KQF8-F1
#
_entry.id   AF-R9KQF8-F1
#
_cell.length_a   1.000
_cell.length_b   1.000
_cell.length_c   1.000
_cell.angle_alpha   90.00
_cell.angle_beta   90.00
_cell.angle_gamma   90.00
#
_symmetry.space_group_name_H-M   'P 1'
#
loop_
_entity.id
_entity.type
_entity.pdbx_description
1 polymer ?
#
loop_
_entity_poly.entity_id
_entity_poly.type
_entity_poly.pdbx_seq_one_letter_code
_entity_poly.pdbx_strand_id
1 'polypeptide(L)'
;MKNGRKRIFYLGCIIVILLYVVSNLTKGVSVYIRLYYGETHQEGRAQLFFWNSEEQLSEEKSSIVTLNGNSVVEFNIGRINDRDMHFRVDPIDLQEDFSVEGMELYCSGQKILDLSGQAFMNEVSEIFDCDWYVEGGRTYFSPSNTDPRMTISIPINNPYKRISDILYFLAAILFMMLEIIFMIYIYSNEKDCKWEKFCGGLLISIIGSRVFLEYLRIPFYGLGWITLAGVIFYIYNMNKEPNWAGVKVGSIFYALIFSLGLVMGYHIQTNFNLYFGTKLENYISKYSVEDVWAFSFLVPVVLILLKGIIHLVGKQTTHFKRIQDVEIKNRRIWLMVSAIIFIAWLPYLMTYYPGMILGDSLNSIYQAVGQVGWNNHHPLAYSFFIKICLDIGTAIKDINLGCCIYTLIQMGYVSCCLGYAVYWLWCKGIPKKMACILTGFYAFSPFFALNGIVMWKDPIFSASICVWTLIIFDFMTSHEILLDRKFYLKNLFFILVICFVRNNGIYIVAFVELVLILTMILKRKEGIIKKLKKPITGMGIVILMVLIITGPLYNKLGVSGEPVESIGIFLNQMASVAAYDGNMNENDREFMDNLLPLDRYAEVYRPCVVDRLKWDAEFNQTYLNEHIDKFWKTYFSMLIKNPMRYIQAWELNTFGYWAVNFWELNFNRQNITAGDLTCIYTWDNCGIVPKNFLYGWSENAEETFPLDDAMLALSYISWFILLCYVFLIARKKMAYGVVLAPSAGLVITLLIGTPHAYWQRYGLACYYLLPIYVFLFILLMHEDDVSQ
;
A
#
# COMPACT_ATOMS: atom_id res chain seq x y z
N MET A 1 11.80 56.85 1.59
CA MET A 1 11.19 55.95 2.60
C MET A 1 10.74 54.58 2.06
N LYS A 2 9.99 54.48 0.94
CA LYS A 2 9.57 53.18 0.35
C LYS A 2 10.74 52.22 0.02
N ASN A 3 11.86 52.72 -0.51
CA ASN A 3 13.05 51.90 -0.80
C ASN A 3 13.81 51.42 0.45
N GLY A 4 13.74 52.15 1.57
CA GLY A 4 14.38 51.76 2.83
C GLY A 4 13.63 50.63 3.54
N ARG A 5 12.29 50.69 3.55
CA ARG A 5 11.43 49.63 4.12
C ARG A 5 11.51 48.32 3.33
N LYS A 6 11.60 48.39 1.99
CA LYS A 6 11.86 47.22 1.13
C LYS A 6 13.21 46.57 1.46
N ARG A 7 14.30 47.34 1.63
CA ARG A 7 15.63 46.82 1.99
C ARG A 7 15.67 46.10 3.34
N ILE A 8 14.93 46.58 4.34
CA ILE A 8 14.86 45.96 5.68
C ILE A 8 14.14 44.61 5.62
N PHE A 9 13.06 44.50 4.84
CA PHE A 9 12.37 43.22 4.60
C PHE A 9 13.28 42.20 3.90
N TYR A 10 14.00 42.62 2.85
CA TYR A 10 14.93 41.75 2.13
C TYR A 10 16.11 41.27 2.97
N LEU A 11 16.63 42.13 3.86
CA LEU A 11 17.66 41.76 4.81
C LEU A 11 17.11 40.72 5.81
N GLY A 12 15.86 40.87 6.25
CA GLY A 12 15.16 39.87 7.07
C GLY A 12 15.05 38.51 6.39
N CYS A 13 14.57 38.43 5.14
CA CYS A 13 14.47 37.16 4.41
C CYS A 13 15.82 36.49 4.20
N ILE A 14 16.85 37.25 3.82
CA ILE A 14 18.21 36.74 3.59
C ILE A 14 18.83 36.25 4.90
N ILE A 15 18.64 36.96 6.01
CA ILE A 15 19.11 36.54 7.34
C ILE A 15 18.38 35.29 7.80
N VAL A 16 17.06 35.17 7.58
CA VAL A 16 16.29 33.96 7.92
C VAL A 16 16.73 32.76 7.10
N ILE A 17 16.97 32.93 5.79
CA ILE A 17 17.50 31.86 4.91
C ILE A 17 18.93 31.50 5.32
N LEU A 18 19.79 32.47 5.64
CA LEU A 18 21.15 32.22 6.11
C LEU A 18 21.16 31.52 7.47
N LEU A 19 20.36 31.95 8.44
CA LEU A 19 20.18 31.27 9.72
C LEU A 19 19.56 29.87 9.54
N TYR A 20 18.69 29.68 8.55
CA TYR A 20 18.11 28.39 8.18
C TYR A 20 19.17 27.43 7.62
N VAL A 21 19.99 27.92 6.70
CA VAL A 21 21.07 27.17 6.07
C VAL A 21 22.17 26.86 7.10
N VAL A 22 22.61 27.84 7.89
CA VAL A 22 23.64 27.70 8.93
C VAL A 22 23.19 26.76 10.06
N SER A 23 21.89 26.73 10.38
CA SER A 23 21.39 25.84 11.43
C SER A 23 21.04 24.42 11.01
N ASN A 24 20.80 24.16 9.71
CA ASN A 24 20.69 22.80 9.20
C ASN A 24 22.06 22.21 8.85
N LEU A 25 23.06 23.04 8.55
CA LEU A 25 24.46 22.63 8.44
C LEU A 25 25.06 22.13 9.77
N THR A 26 24.29 22.19 10.85
CA THR A 26 24.79 21.94 12.20
C THR A 26 23.89 21.00 13.03
N LYS A 27 22.85 20.37 12.47
CA LYS A 27 21.90 19.51 13.22
C LYS A 27 22.12 18.04 12.94
N GLY A 28 22.10 17.21 13.97
CA GLY A 28 22.26 15.78 13.80
C GLY A 28 21.41 14.97 14.77
N VAL A 29 21.89 13.77 15.06
CA VAL A 29 21.13 12.55 14.87
C VAL A 29 21.02 11.79 16.20
N SER A 30 19.83 11.24 16.49
CA SER A 30 19.62 10.39 17.68
C SER A 30 20.19 9.01 17.44
N VAL A 31 21.02 8.52 18.35
CA VAL A 31 21.68 7.22 18.18
C VAL A 31 21.34 6.27 19.31
N TYR A 32 21.00 5.04 18.97
CA TYR A 32 20.86 3.92 19.91
C TYR A 32 21.55 2.68 19.38
N ILE A 33 22.02 1.83 20.29
CA ILE A 33 22.72 0.58 19.99
C ILE A 33 21.84 -0.58 20.45
N ARG A 34 21.77 -1.68 19.70
CA ARG A 34 21.35 -2.98 20.22
C ARG A 34 22.55 -3.89 20.33
N LEU A 35 22.74 -4.54 21.46
CA LEU A 35 23.73 -5.59 21.66
C LEU A 35 23.01 -6.93 21.82
N TYR A 36 23.47 -7.94 21.12
CA TYR A 36 22.96 -9.29 21.14
C TYR A 36 23.84 -10.14 22.05
N TYR A 37 23.25 -10.97 22.92
CA TYR A 37 23.98 -11.78 23.91
C TYR A 37 23.56 -13.25 23.88
N GLY A 38 24.48 -14.13 24.29
CA GLY A 38 24.21 -15.54 24.55
C GLY A 38 23.37 -15.76 25.82
N GLU A 39 22.71 -16.93 25.94
CA GLU A 39 21.81 -17.25 27.06
C GLU A 39 22.51 -17.17 28.43
N THR A 40 21.92 -16.43 29.38
CA THR A 40 22.35 -16.34 30.79
C THR A 40 21.24 -16.80 31.74
N HIS A 41 21.57 -17.56 32.79
CA HIS A 41 20.60 -18.23 33.69
C HIS A 41 20.27 -17.46 34.99
N GLN A 42 20.84 -16.27 35.24
CA GLN A 42 20.53 -15.39 36.38
C GLN A 42 20.42 -13.92 35.96
N GLU A 43 19.66 -13.09 36.70
CA GLU A 43 19.62 -11.64 36.50
C GLU A 43 20.97 -11.01 36.84
N GLY A 44 21.66 -10.47 35.84
CA GLY A 44 22.92 -9.71 36.00
C GLY A 44 22.74 -8.22 35.68
N ARG A 45 23.64 -7.35 36.15
CA ARG A 45 23.68 -5.94 35.76
C ARG A 45 24.96 -5.62 34.98
N ALA A 46 24.83 -4.90 33.87
CA ALA A 46 25.95 -4.39 33.07
C ALA A 46 25.84 -2.88 32.90
N GLN A 47 26.99 -2.19 32.88
CA GLN A 47 27.11 -0.75 32.72
C GLN A 47 27.76 -0.42 31.38
N LEU A 48 27.03 0.24 30.49
CA LEU A 48 27.62 0.82 29.28
C LEU A 48 28.10 2.23 29.58
N PHE A 49 29.38 2.52 29.44
CA PHE A 49 29.96 3.86 29.35
C PHE A 49 30.01 4.35 27.90
N PHE A 50 29.86 5.65 27.68
CA PHE A 50 30.03 6.28 26.37
C PHE A 50 30.66 7.69 26.49
N TRP A 51 31.55 8.08 25.58
CA TRP A 51 32.22 9.38 25.62
C TRP A 51 32.71 9.81 24.22
N ASN A 52 32.95 11.11 24.01
CA ASN A 52 33.51 11.62 22.76
C ASN A 52 35.05 11.58 22.75
N SER A 53 35.69 11.58 21.59
CA SER A 53 37.16 11.49 21.43
C SER A 53 38.02 12.56 22.12
N GLU A 54 37.43 13.68 22.56
CA GLU A 54 38.11 14.73 23.35
C GLU A 54 37.66 14.76 24.83
N GLU A 55 36.76 13.87 25.24
CA GLU A 55 36.27 13.77 26.62
C GLU A 55 36.98 12.63 27.38
N GLN A 56 37.17 12.80 28.69
CA GLN A 56 37.56 11.69 29.56
C GLN A 56 36.32 10.86 29.97
N LEU A 57 36.51 9.55 30.09
CA LEU A 57 35.50 8.59 30.55
C LEU A 57 34.94 9.02 31.93
N SER A 58 33.62 9.16 32.05
CA SER A 58 32.91 9.64 33.24
C SER A 58 31.76 8.71 33.60
N GLU A 59 31.55 8.43 34.90
CA GLU A 59 30.39 7.65 35.38
C GLU A 59 29.05 8.29 35.01
N GLU A 60 28.99 9.62 34.84
CA GLU A 60 27.76 10.35 34.46
C GLU A 60 27.27 10.04 33.03
N LYS A 61 28.14 9.49 32.18
CA LYS A 61 27.79 9.04 30.82
C LYS A 61 27.84 7.52 30.73
N SER A 62 27.03 6.91 31.57
CA SER A 62 26.85 5.47 31.55
C SER A 62 25.38 5.08 31.73
N SER A 63 25.02 3.88 31.30
CA SER A 63 23.68 3.30 31.49
C SER A 63 23.83 1.90 32.03
N ILE A 64 23.29 1.67 33.23
CA ILE A 64 23.24 0.36 33.86
C ILE A 64 21.97 -0.34 33.42
N VAL A 65 22.11 -1.51 32.83
CA VAL A 65 21.00 -2.31 32.30
C VAL A 65 21.01 -3.67 32.97
N THR A 66 19.81 -4.16 33.31
CA THR A 66 19.61 -5.48 33.91
C THR A 66 19.35 -6.49 32.79
N LEU A 67 20.11 -7.57 32.79
CA LEU A 67 20.09 -8.63 31.79
C LEU A 67 19.14 -9.72 32.29
N ASN A 68 17.91 -9.74 31.76
CA ASN A 68 16.82 -10.61 32.22
C ASN A 68 16.47 -11.69 31.17
N GLY A 69 17.46 -12.47 30.71
CA GLY A 69 17.25 -13.64 29.85
C GLY A 69 16.82 -13.39 28.39
N ASN A 70 16.62 -12.15 27.95
CA ASN A 70 16.42 -11.80 26.52
C ASN A 70 17.78 -11.58 25.83
N SER A 71 17.99 -12.24 24.69
CA SER A 71 19.22 -12.22 23.87
C SER A 71 19.51 -10.89 23.16
N VAL A 72 18.81 -9.80 23.50
CA VAL A 72 19.00 -8.45 22.90
C VAL A 72 18.81 -7.36 23.94
N VAL A 73 19.73 -6.40 24.01
CA VAL A 73 19.70 -5.25 24.94
C VAL A 73 19.91 -3.96 24.18
N GLU A 74 19.00 -3.00 24.36
CA GLU A 74 19.05 -1.70 23.67
C GLU A 74 19.58 -0.60 24.59
N PHE A 75 20.58 0.15 24.11
CA PHE A 75 21.20 1.28 24.80
C PHE A 75 20.88 2.58 24.08
N ASN A 76 20.26 3.51 24.80
CA ASN A 76 19.95 4.84 24.29
C ASN A 76 21.03 5.84 24.71
N ILE A 77 21.74 6.40 23.73
CA ILE A 77 22.98 7.16 23.97
C ILE A 77 22.72 8.68 23.95
N GLY A 78 21.49 9.09 23.63
CA GLY A 78 21.10 10.49 23.58
C GLY A 78 21.53 11.23 22.30
N ARG A 79 21.74 12.55 22.41
CA ARG A 79 22.09 13.45 21.27
C ARG A 79 23.59 13.71 21.25
N ILE A 80 24.19 13.64 20.06
CA ILE A 80 25.65 13.63 19.89
C ILE A 80 26.07 14.78 18.96
N ASN A 81 27.24 15.38 19.17
CA ASN A 81 27.86 16.37 18.25
C ASN A 81 28.80 15.67 17.27
N ASP A 82 29.03 16.22 16.06
CA ASP A 82 29.87 15.71 14.93
C ASP A 82 31.29 15.22 15.32
N ARG A 83 31.41 14.12 16.08
CA ARG A 83 32.66 13.56 16.58
C ARG A 83 32.55 12.05 16.81
N ASP A 84 33.72 11.42 16.86
CA ASP A 84 33.85 10.01 17.20
C ASP A 84 33.37 9.77 18.63
N MET A 85 32.45 8.82 18.78
CA MET A 85 32.04 8.30 20.07
C MET A 85 32.75 7.00 20.36
N HIS A 86 33.13 6.84 21.61
CA HIS A 86 33.64 5.61 22.16
C HIS A 86 32.62 5.04 23.12
N PHE A 87 32.52 3.72 23.18
CA PHE A 87 31.61 2.95 24.00
C PHE A 87 32.40 1.94 24.78
N ARG A 88 32.04 1.68 26.03
CA ARG A 88 32.68 0.63 26.84
C ARG A 88 31.63 -0.11 27.65
N VAL A 89 31.62 -1.44 27.67
CA VAL A 89 30.69 -2.24 28.48
C VAL A 89 31.42 -2.89 29.64
N ASP A 90 30.98 -2.62 30.88
CA ASP A 90 31.54 -3.17 32.12
C ASP A 90 30.48 -3.97 32.90
N PRO A 91 30.72 -5.23 33.29
CA PRO A 91 29.80 -6.01 34.13
C PRO A 91 29.85 -5.53 35.61
N ILE A 92 28.69 -5.43 36.29
CA ILE A 92 28.62 -4.99 37.71
C ILE A 92 28.39 -6.17 38.68
N ASP A 93 27.48 -7.10 38.36
CA ASP A 93 27.07 -8.21 39.26
C ASP A 93 26.88 -9.55 38.52
N LEU A 94 27.89 -10.04 37.80
CA LEU A 94 27.81 -11.36 37.14
C LEU A 94 28.66 -12.40 37.89
N GLN A 95 28.04 -13.50 38.35
CA GLN A 95 28.75 -14.68 38.86
C GLN A 95 29.10 -15.71 37.76
N GLU A 96 28.65 -15.52 36.51
CA GLU A 96 28.94 -16.40 35.36
C GLU A 96 29.30 -15.60 34.09
N ASP A 97 29.99 -16.25 33.15
CA ASP A 97 30.53 -15.69 31.91
C ASP A 97 29.43 -15.21 30.93
N PHE A 98 29.66 -14.07 30.26
CA PHE A 98 28.75 -13.49 29.27
C PHE A 98 29.42 -13.38 27.89
N SER A 99 28.68 -13.62 26.80
CA SER A 99 29.16 -13.45 25.42
C SER A 99 28.26 -12.48 24.64
N VAL A 100 28.87 -11.47 24.00
CA VAL A 100 28.19 -10.60 23.04
C VAL A 100 28.30 -11.25 21.66
N GLU A 101 27.16 -11.51 21.02
CA GLU A 101 27.06 -12.25 19.76
C GLU A 101 26.81 -11.33 18.53
N GLY A 102 26.48 -10.06 18.79
CA GLY A 102 26.27 -9.07 17.74
C GLY A 102 25.94 -7.68 18.27
N MET A 103 25.96 -6.71 17.36
CA MET A 103 25.73 -5.31 17.65
C MET A 103 25.07 -4.61 16.45
N GLU A 104 24.01 -3.87 16.71
CA GLU A 104 23.40 -2.96 15.74
C GLU A 104 23.46 -1.53 16.24
N LEU A 105 23.62 -0.60 15.31
CA LEU A 105 23.56 0.83 15.57
C LEU A 105 22.45 1.43 14.75
N TYR A 106 21.65 2.26 15.39
CA TYR A 106 20.54 2.95 14.76
C TYR A 106 20.67 4.44 14.93
N CYS A 107 20.41 5.16 13.85
CA CYS A 107 20.59 6.60 13.73
C CYS A 107 19.33 7.21 13.13
N SER A 108 18.60 8.01 13.91
CA SER A 108 17.25 8.48 13.57
C SER A 108 16.30 7.35 13.12
N GLY A 109 16.43 6.18 13.76
CA GLY A 109 15.58 5.02 13.50
C GLY A 109 15.95 4.20 12.25
N GLN A 110 16.95 4.61 11.47
CA GLN A 110 17.56 3.75 10.45
C GLN A 110 18.69 2.94 11.07
N LYS A 111 18.71 1.62 10.84
CA LYS A 111 19.89 0.80 11.14
C LYS A 111 21.02 1.26 10.23
N ILE A 112 22.10 1.78 10.83
CA ILE A 112 23.27 2.29 10.12
C ILE A 112 24.50 1.39 10.26
N LEU A 113 24.52 0.50 11.26
CA LEU A 113 25.52 -0.54 11.43
C LEU A 113 24.83 -1.84 11.89
N ASP A 114 25.25 -2.96 11.33
CA ASP A 114 24.78 -4.31 11.68
C ASP A 114 25.98 -5.25 11.64
N LEU A 115 26.54 -5.57 12.81
CA LEU A 115 27.70 -6.45 12.97
C LEU A 115 27.26 -7.67 13.76
N SER A 116 27.19 -8.84 13.12
CA SER A 116 26.78 -10.10 13.76
C SER A 116 27.73 -11.24 13.41
N GLY A 117 27.94 -12.17 14.33
CA GLY A 117 28.75 -13.38 14.08
C GLY A 117 30.22 -13.08 13.82
N GLN A 118 30.83 -13.81 12.88
CA GLN A 118 32.29 -13.82 12.65
C GLN A 118 32.88 -12.43 12.30
N ALA A 119 32.10 -11.54 11.69
CA ALA A 119 32.52 -10.16 11.39
C ALA A 119 32.72 -9.33 12.66
N PHE A 120 31.80 -9.43 13.62
CA PHE A 120 31.94 -8.82 14.93
C PHE A 120 33.15 -9.40 15.67
N MET A 121 33.35 -10.72 15.62
CA MET A 121 34.47 -11.39 16.32
C MET A 121 35.85 -11.01 15.76
N ASN A 122 35.97 -10.84 14.45
CA ASN A 122 37.22 -10.39 13.83
C ASN A 122 37.58 -8.96 14.22
N GLU A 123 36.59 -8.06 14.27
CA GLU A 123 36.80 -6.66 14.65
C GLU A 123 37.18 -6.55 16.13
N VAL A 124 36.56 -7.38 16.98
CA VAL A 124 36.95 -7.54 18.39
C VAL A 124 38.39 -8.08 18.52
N SER A 125 38.73 -9.15 17.79
CA SER A 125 40.07 -9.75 17.81
C SER A 125 41.18 -8.77 17.41
N GLU A 126 40.95 -7.97 16.36
CA GLU A 126 41.90 -6.97 15.88
C GLU A 126 42.05 -5.78 16.85
N ILE A 127 40.96 -5.37 17.52
CA ILE A 127 40.99 -4.27 18.51
C ILE A 127 41.66 -4.69 19.82
N PHE A 128 41.46 -5.93 20.27
CA PHE A 128 41.95 -6.42 21.56
C PHE A 128 43.21 -7.29 21.49
N ASP A 129 43.80 -7.46 20.30
CA ASP A 129 44.99 -8.30 20.04
C ASP A 129 44.87 -9.67 20.72
N CYS A 130 43.73 -10.33 20.46
CA CYS A 130 43.38 -11.61 21.06
C CYS A 130 42.90 -12.61 20.00
N ASP A 131 43.36 -13.86 20.10
CA ASP A 131 42.95 -14.94 19.20
C ASP A 131 41.59 -15.50 19.62
N TRP A 132 40.81 -15.99 18.66
CA TRP A 132 39.50 -16.58 18.96
C TRP A 132 39.23 -17.86 18.16
N TYR A 133 38.44 -18.76 18.74
CA TYR A 133 38.04 -20.03 18.11
C TYR A 133 36.63 -20.45 18.54
N VAL A 134 35.99 -21.35 17.78
CA VAL A 134 34.64 -21.84 18.08
C VAL A 134 34.70 -23.33 18.43
N GLU A 135 34.10 -23.71 19.55
CA GLU A 135 33.96 -25.10 19.97
C GLU A 135 32.58 -25.34 20.61
N GLY A 136 31.88 -26.41 20.20
CA GLY A 136 30.56 -26.74 20.76
C GLY A 136 29.46 -25.69 20.51
N GLY A 137 29.57 -24.89 19.45
CA GLY A 137 28.63 -23.79 19.15
C GLY A 137 28.84 -22.54 19.98
N ARG A 138 29.88 -22.51 20.83
CA ARG A 138 30.28 -21.36 21.64
C ARG A 138 31.62 -20.83 21.15
N THR A 139 31.76 -19.51 21.18
CA THR A 139 32.98 -18.85 20.73
C THR A 139 33.83 -18.46 21.92
N TYR A 140 35.11 -18.82 21.89
CA TYR A 140 36.09 -18.58 22.94
C TYR A 140 37.14 -17.61 22.42
N PHE A 141 37.39 -16.56 23.19
CA PHE A 141 38.54 -15.67 23.00
C PHE A 141 39.65 -16.11 23.96
N SER A 142 40.90 -16.07 23.51
CA SER A 142 42.08 -16.30 24.34
C SER A 142 42.77 -14.96 24.61
N PRO A 143 42.52 -14.29 25.75
CA PRO A 143 43.02 -12.95 26.01
C PRO A 143 44.51 -12.96 26.39
N SER A 144 45.29 -12.01 25.88
CA SER A 144 46.72 -11.86 26.21
C SER A 144 47.00 -11.04 27.46
N ASN A 145 46.07 -10.19 27.96
CA ASN A 145 45.92 -9.84 29.39
C ASN A 145 44.83 -8.79 29.67
N THR A 146 44.03 -9.11 30.70
CA THR A 146 43.48 -8.24 31.77
C THR A 146 42.64 -7.00 31.47
N ASP A 147 41.80 -6.98 30.43
CA ASP A 147 40.56 -6.21 30.60
C ASP A 147 39.37 -6.87 29.89
N PRO A 148 38.35 -7.38 30.60
CA PRO A 148 37.13 -7.91 29.97
C PRO A 148 36.27 -6.81 29.33
N ARG A 149 36.81 -5.57 29.25
CA ARG A 149 36.08 -4.34 28.98
C ARG A 149 36.21 -3.99 27.50
N MET A 150 35.18 -4.36 26.76
CA MET A 150 35.06 -4.11 25.33
C MET A 150 34.85 -2.62 25.07
N THR A 151 35.80 -1.95 24.40
CA THR A 151 35.65 -0.58 23.90
C THR A 151 35.44 -0.52 22.38
N ILE A 152 34.35 0.11 21.91
CA ILE A 152 33.99 0.24 20.48
C ILE A 152 33.94 1.73 20.10
N SER A 153 34.46 2.13 18.95
CA SER A 153 34.44 3.53 18.49
C SER A 153 33.55 3.69 17.26
N ILE A 154 32.61 4.64 17.28
CA ILE A 154 31.64 4.91 16.22
C ILE A 154 31.60 6.42 15.92
N PRO A 155 31.84 6.84 14.68
CA PRO A 155 31.66 8.23 14.24
C PRO A 155 30.18 8.63 14.16
N ILE A 156 29.74 9.76 14.78
CA ILE A 156 28.33 10.21 14.80
C ILE A 156 28.17 11.72 14.51
N ASN A 157 27.09 12.10 13.79
CA ASN A 157 26.79 13.50 13.42
C ASN A 157 25.59 14.16 14.19
N ASN A 158 25.85 15.38 14.73
CA ASN A 158 25.26 16.66 15.25
C ASN A 158 24.01 16.92 16.18
N PRO A 159 23.78 18.12 16.77
CA PRO A 159 22.57 18.46 17.53
C PRO A 159 22.13 19.96 17.53
N TYR A 160 22.30 20.77 16.49
CA TYR A 160 21.81 22.18 16.51
C TYR A 160 20.26 22.35 16.44
N LYS A 161 19.43 21.36 16.85
CA LYS A 161 17.99 21.29 16.47
C LYS A 161 17.12 22.35 17.14
N ARG A 162 17.28 22.57 18.45
CA ARG A 162 16.36 23.44 19.21
C ARG A 162 16.56 24.95 19.06
N ILE A 163 17.81 25.43 19.03
CA ILE A 163 18.09 26.87 18.91
C ILE A 163 17.61 27.40 17.57
N SER A 164 17.68 26.55 16.55
CA SER A 164 17.17 26.89 15.24
C SER A 164 15.66 26.86 15.11
N ASP A 165 14.97 25.99 15.84
CA ASP A 165 13.51 25.98 15.85
C ASP A 165 12.93 27.24 16.54
N ILE A 166 13.62 27.78 17.55
CA ILE A 166 13.28 29.07 18.19
C ILE A 166 13.60 30.27 17.28
N LEU A 167 14.75 30.24 16.59
CA LEU A 167 15.09 31.23 15.56
C LEU A 167 14.11 31.16 14.37
N TYR A 168 13.62 29.97 14.01
CA TYR A 168 12.56 29.78 13.01
C TYR A 168 11.22 30.33 13.49
N PHE A 169 10.87 30.12 14.75
CA PHE A 169 9.64 30.64 15.35
C PHE A 169 9.62 32.17 15.40
N LEU A 170 10.71 32.80 15.86
CA LEU A 170 10.84 34.26 15.90
C LEU A 170 10.90 34.88 14.49
N ALA A 171 11.58 34.20 13.55
CA ALA A 171 11.62 34.61 12.14
C ALA A 171 10.23 34.54 11.47
N ALA A 172 9.46 33.47 11.73
CA ALA A 172 8.13 33.29 11.17
C ALA A 172 7.09 34.27 11.74
N ILE A 173 7.15 34.59 13.04
CA ILE A 173 6.31 35.62 13.68
C ILE A 173 6.61 37.00 13.11
N LEU A 174 7.90 37.37 12.99
CA LEU A 174 8.30 38.64 12.40
C LEU A 174 7.82 38.75 10.94
N PHE A 175 7.85 37.64 10.19
CA PHE A 175 7.42 37.56 8.80
C PHE A 175 5.90 37.63 8.62
N MET A 176 5.11 36.93 9.46
CA MET A 176 3.64 37.04 9.46
C MET A 176 3.17 38.45 9.82
N MET A 177 3.81 39.10 10.81
CA MET A 177 3.51 40.49 11.15
C MET A 177 3.85 41.44 10.00
N LEU A 178 4.93 41.18 9.26
CA LEU A 178 5.30 41.95 8.07
C LEU A 178 4.32 41.73 6.90
N GLU A 179 3.85 40.51 6.64
CA GLU A 179 2.84 40.24 5.60
C GLU A 179 1.48 40.87 5.90
N ILE A 180 1.01 40.80 7.16
CA ILE A 180 -0.28 41.39 7.57
C ILE A 180 -0.23 42.92 7.44
N ILE A 181 0.88 43.55 7.88
CA ILE A 181 1.09 44.99 7.71
C ILE A 181 1.18 45.37 6.22
N PHE A 182 1.70 44.49 5.36
CA PHE A 182 1.85 44.74 3.91
C PHE A 182 0.54 44.56 3.12
N MET A 183 -0.25 43.54 3.46
CA MET A 183 -1.60 43.31 2.92
C MET A 183 -2.55 44.48 3.22
N ILE A 184 -2.44 45.09 4.41
CA ILE A 184 -3.28 46.21 4.83
C ILE A 184 -2.88 47.54 4.17
N TYR A 185 -1.60 47.75 3.81
CA TYR A 185 -1.11 49.08 3.39
C TYR A 185 -0.74 49.24 1.90
N ILE A 186 -0.55 48.16 1.11
CA ILE A 186 0.09 48.26 -0.23
C ILE A 186 -0.69 47.54 -1.35
N TYR A 187 -1.95 47.15 -1.15
CA TYR A 187 -2.82 46.64 -2.23
C TYR A 187 -3.33 47.77 -3.15
N SER A 188 -2.42 48.43 -3.89
CA SER A 188 -2.85 49.49 -4.82
C SER A 188 -2.18 49.55 -6.21
N ASN A 189 -1.21 48.71 -6.61
CA ASN A 189 -0.76 48.71 -8.02
C ASN A 189 0.09 47.48 -8.46
N GLU A 190 -0.32 46.87 -9.57
CA GLU A 190 0.10 45.55 -10.11
C GLU A 190 1.52 45.44 -10.73
N LYS A 191 2.37 46.48 -10.70
CA LYS A 191 3.64 46.46 -11.48
C LYS A 191 4.92 46.05 -10.72
N ASP A 192 4.88 45.84 -9.40
CA ASP A 192 6.09 45.60 -8.56
C ASP A 192 6.33 44.12 -8.13
N CYS A 193 5.55 43.16 -8.63
CA CYS A 193 5.38 41.81 -8.04
C CYS A 193 6.47 40.74 -8.38
N LYS A 194 7.57 41.09 -9.08
CA LYS A 194 8.57 40.08 -9.52
C LYS A 194 9.40 39.47 -8.38
N TRP A 195 9.81 40.29 -7.41
CA TRP A 195 10.65 39.85 -6.29
C TRP A 195 9.86 39.13 -5.19
N GLU A 196 8.61 39.55 -4.95
CA GLU A 196 7.69 38.90 -4.02
C GLU A 196 7.36 37.47 -4.48
N LYS A 197 7.07 37.29 -5.77
CA LYS A 197 6.90 35.97 -6.38
C LYS A 197 8.16 35.11 -6.27
N PHE A 198 9.35 35.68 -6.49
CA PHE A 198 10.61 34.96 -6.33
C PHE A 198 10.84 34.49 -4.88
N CYS A 199 10.67 35.39 -3.89
CA CYS A 199 10.87 35.07 -2.48
C CYS A 199 9.84 34.07 -1.95
N GLY A 200 8.55 34.26 -2.28
CA GLY A 200 7.49 33.32 -1.90
C GLY A 200 7.68 31.93 -2.54
N GLY A 201 8.05 31.89 -3.82
CA GLY A 201 8.40 30.65 -4.52
C GLY A 201 9.57 29.94 -3.87
N LEU A 202 10.64 30.67 -3.52
CA LEU A 202 11.83 30.10 -2.87
C LEU A 202 11.48 29.51 -1.49
N LEU A 203 10.68 30.22 -0.69
CA LEU A 203 10.26 29.79 0.63
C LEU A 203 9.38 28.53 0.59
N ILE A 204 8.34 28.52 -0.26
CA ILE A 204 7.48 27.33 -0.47
C ILE A 204 8.33 26.15 -0.96
N SER A 205 9.31 26.40 -1.81
CA SER A 205 10.14 25.32 -2.37
C SER A 205 11.08 24.71 -1.33
N ILE A 206 11.72 25.51 -0.48
CA ILE A 206 12.67 25.02 0.53
C ILE A 206 11.96 24.38 1.71
N ILE A 207 10.98 25.08 2.31
CA ILE A 207 10.25 24.57 3.48
C ILE A 207 9.33 23.44 3.03
N GLY A 208 8.61 23.65 1.93
CA GLY A 208 7.67 22.68 1.40
C GLY A 208 8.35 21.40 0.92
N SER A 209 9.54 21.45 0.31
CA SER A 209 10.25 20.21 -0.04
C SER A 209 10.65 19.41 1.19
N ARG A 210 11.10 20.09 2.26
CA ARG A 210 11.41 19.43 3.53
C ARG A 210 10.20 18.77 4.16
N VAL A 211 9.12 19.52 4.35
CA VAL A 211 7.88 18.99 4.93
C VAL A 211 7.35 17.83 4.06
N PHE A 212 7.38 17.98 2.74
CA PHE A 212 6.93 16.94 1.83
C PHE A 212 7.74 15.64 1.95
N LEU A 213 9.07 15.74 2.01
CA LEU A 213 9.94 14.56 2.19
C LEU A 213 9.80 13.94 3.59
N GLU A 214 9.72 14.77 4.62
CA GLU A 214 9.53 14.32 6.01
C GLU A 214 8.23 13.55 6.16
N TYR A 215 7.11 14.11 5.69
CA TYR A 215 5.82 13.43 5.76
C TYR A 215 5.79 12.20 4.88
N LEU A 216 6.44 12.19 3.70
CA LEU A 216 6.61 10.98 2.90
C LEU A 216 7.56 9.93 3.51
N ARG A 217 8.16 10.18 4.68
CA ARG A 217 9.15 9.30 5.32
C ARG A 217 10.36 9.04 4.40
N ILE A 218 10.74 10.02 3.59
CA ILE A 218 11.93 9.98 2.74
C ILE A 218 13.09 10.64 3.50
N PRO A 219 14.23 9.96 3.69
CA PRO A 219 15.37 10.51 4.42
C PRO A 219 15.83 11.86 3.86
N PHE A 220 16.01 12.84 4.75
CA PHE A 220 16.44 14.19 4.40
C PHE A 220 17.98 14.28 4.29
N TYR A 221 18.59 13.45 3.44
CA TYR A 221 20.05 13.44 3.23
C TYR A 221 20.42 13.71 1.77
N GLY A 222 21.57 14.37 1.56
CA GLY A 222 22.14 14.63 0.24
C GLY A 222 21.41 15.71 -0.57
N LEU A 223 21.67 15.72 -1.88
CA LEU A 223 21.16 16.73 -2.81
C LEU A 223 19.66 16.55 -3.16
N GLY A 224 19.01 15.46 -2.71
CA GLY A 224 17.63 15.12 -3.10
C GLY A 224 16.57 16.15 -2.70
N TRP A 225 16.70 16.78 -1.54
CA TRP A 225 15.78 17.84 -1.13
C TRP A 225 16.04 19.16 -1.85
N ILE A 226 17.29 19.43 -2.23
CA ILE A 226 17.69 20.60 -3.01
C ILE A 226 17.18 20.45 -4.45
N THR A 227 17.29 19.25 -5.04
CA THR A 227 16.74 18.99 -6.38
C THR A 227 15.23 19.09 -6.36
N LEU A 228 14.54 18.53 -5.36
CA LEU A 228 13.09 18.70 -5.20
C LEU A 228 12.70 20.17 -5.02
N ALA A 229 13.40 20.93 -4.16
CA ALA A 229 13.18 22.36 -4.00
C ALA A 229 13.40 23.11 -5.32
N GLY A 230 14.47 22.79 -6.07
CA GLY A 230 14.75 23.37 -7.38
C GLY A 230 13.64 23.08 -8.40
N VAL A 231 13.10 21.85 -8.41
CA VAL A 231 11.98 21.45 -9.26
C VAL A 231 10.70 22.20 -8.88
N ILE A 232 10.34 22.25 -7.60
CA ILE A 232 9.17 23.00 -7.10
C ILE A 232 9.33 24.48 -7.47
N PHE A 233 10.51 25.05 -7.27
CA PHE A 233 10.82 26.44 -7.57
C PHE A 233 10.71 26.73 -9.07
N TYR A 234 11.24 25.85 -9.90
CA TYR A 234 11.16 25.95 -11.35
C TYR A 234 9.69 25.93 -11.81
N ILE A 235 8.90 24.94 -11.37
CA ILE A 235 7.49 24.81 -11.75
C ILE A 235 6.68 26.01 -11.24
N TYR A 236 6.93 26.46 -10.01
CA TYR A 236 6.29 27.64 -9.43
C TYR A 236 6.54 28.89 -10.29
N ASN A 237 7.78 29.11 -10.72
CA ASN A 237 8.14 30.27 -11.53
C ASN A 237 7.60 30.20 -12.97
N MET A 238 7.50 29.00 -13.55
CA MET A 238 6.83 28.83 -14.84
C MET A 238 5.39 29.37 -14.82
N ASN A 239 4.71 29.33 -13.65
CA ASN A 239 3.36 29.88 -13.41
C ASN A 239 2.37 29.60 -14.53
N LYS A 240 2.45 28.40 -15.09
CA LYS A 240 1.52 27.96 -16.13
C LYS A 240 0.28 27.43 -15.43
N GLU A 241 -0.71 28.29 -15.35
CA GLU A 241 -2.03 27.89 -14.88
C GLU A 241 -2.64 26.91 -15.90
N PRO A 242 -3.36 25.87 -15.44
CA PRO A 242 -4.12 25.02 -16.34
C PRO A 242 -5.09 25.86 -17.18
N ASN A 243 -5.22 25.56 -18.46
CA ASN A 243 -6.10 26.28 -19.39
C ASN A 243 -7.60 26.20 -18.97
N TRP A 244 -7.96 25.28 -18.08
CA TRP A 244 -9.35 25.02 -17.69
C TRP A 244 -9.61 25.32 -16.22
N ALA A 245 -10.54 26.25 -15.95
CA ALA A 245 -10.95 26.63 -14.59
C ALA A 245 -11.42 25.45 -13.74
N GLY A 246 -12.11 24.47 -14.34
CA GLY A 246 -12.52 23.25 -13.65
C GLY A 246 -11.33 22.42 -13.17
N VAL A 247 -10.27 22.28 -13.97
CA VAL A 247 -9.05 21.53 -13.60
C VAL A 247 -8.33 22.23 -12.47
N LYS A 248 -8.32 23.57 -12.44
CA LYS A 248 -7.76 24.33 -11.31
C LYS A 248 -8.46 24.00 -9.99
N VAL A 249 -9.79 24.03 -9.97
CA VAL A 249 -10.58 23.69 -8.77
C VAL A 249 -10.39 22.22 -8.39
N GLY A 250 -10.40 21.32 -9.38
CA GLY A 250 -10.11 19.91 -9.17
C GLY A 250 -8.74 19.68 -8.54
N SER A 251 -7.70 20.33 -9.04
CA SER A 251 -6.34 20.23 -8.48
C SER A 251 -6.30 20.68 -7.02
N ILE A 252 -6.99 21.77 -6.65
CA ILE A 252 -7.11 22.25 -5.27
C ILE A 252 -7.76 21.18 -4.39
N PHE A 253 -8.89 20.64 -4.83
CA PHE A 253 -9.57 19.58 -4.10
C PHE A 253 -8.68 18.35 -3.91
N TYR A 254 -8.02 17.87 -4.98
CA TYR A 254 -7.11 16.73 -4.92
C TYR A 254 -5.94 16.99 -3.97
N ALA A 255 -5.33 18.18 -4.02
CA ALA A 255 -4.21 18.51 -3.13
C ALA A 255 -4.63 18.55 -1.66
N LEU A 256 -5.81 19.09 -1.34
CA LEU A 256 -6.33 19.10 0.04
C LEU A 256 -6.45 17.68 0.61
N ILE A 257 -7.10 16.78 -0.13
CA ILE A 257 -7.32 15.41 0.34
C ILE A 257 -6.01 14.59 0.34
N PHE A 258 -5.14 14.79 -0.66
CA PHE A 258 -3.85 14.11 -0.74
C PHE A 258 -2.92 14.52 0.40
N SER A 259 -2.85 15.82 0.70
CA SER A 259 -2.09 16.33 1.84
C SER A 259 -2.64 15.83 3.18
N LEU A 260 -3.96 15.68 3.31
CA LEU A 260 -4.54 15.06 4.50
C LEU A 260 -4.11 13.58 4.62
N GLY A 261 -4.16 12.84 3.50
CA GLY A 261 -3.67 11.46 3.45
C GLY A 261 -2.17 11.34 3.79
N LEU A 262 -1.34 12.30 3.39
CA LEU A 262 0.07 12.35 3.76
C LEU A 262 0.26 12.53 5.27
N VAL A 263 -0.52 13.42 5.90
CA VAL A 263 -0.48 13.64 7.34
C VAL A 263 -0.93 12.40 8.09
N MET A 264 -2.10 11.85 7.76
CA MET A 264 -2.60 10.62 8.40
C MET A 264 -1.63 9.45 8.22
N GLY A 265 -1.09 9.26 7.01
CA GLY A 265 -0.12 8.21 6.72
C GLY A 265 1.20 8.35 7.47
N TYR A 266 1.63 9.58 7.78
CA TYR A 266 2.86 9.83 8.56
C TYR A 266 2.75 9.33 10.01
N HIS A 267 1.55 9.35 10.60
CA HIS A 267 1.35 8.92 11.98
C HIS A 267 1.29 7.40 12.17
N ILE A 268 1.16 6.63 11.08
CA ILE A 268 1.14 5.17 11.17
C ILE A 268 2.53 4.66 11.54
N GLN A 269 2.63 3.97 12.67
CA GLN A 269 3.83 3.30 13.15
C GLN A 269 3.69 1.79 12.93
N THR A 270 4.66 1.18 12.25
CA THR A 270 4.70 -0.26 12.01
C THR A 270 6.14 -0.72 11.75
N ASN A 271 6.47 -1.93 12.21
CA ASN A 271 7.70 -2.65 11.87
C ASN A 271 7.50 -3.59 10.65
N PHE A 272 6.40 -3.44 9.91
CA PHE A 272 5.96 -4.32 8.82
C PHE A 272 5.60 -5.75 9.21
N ASN A 273 5.54 -6.08 10.51
CA ASN A 273 4.88 -7.29 10.98
C ASN A 273 3.35 -7.11 10.93
N LEU A 274 2.78 -7.10 9.73
CA LEU A 274 1.35 -6.77 9.53
C LEU A 274 0.41 -7.88 9.98
N TYR A 275 0.84 -9.14 9.91
CA TYR A 275 -0.01 -10.28 10.25
C TYR A 275 0.04 -10.62 11.75
N PHE A 276 1.22 -10.60 12.36
CA PHE A 276 1.39 -10.97 13.78
C PHE A 276 1.63 -9.79 14.71
N GLY A 277 1.86 -8.59 14.16
CA GLY A 277 2.26 -7.44 14.95
C GLY A 277 1.15 -6.94 15.87
N THR A 278 1.50 -6.79 17.14
CA THR A 278 0.60 -6.40 18.22
C THR A 278 0.27 -4.91 18.19
N LYS A 279 -0.60 -4.47 19.11
CA LYS A 279 -0.93 -3.06 19.35
C LYS A 279 0.26 -2.19 19.80
N LEU A 280 1.40 -2.80 20.15
CA LEU A 280 2.65 -2.11 20.51
C LEU A 280 3.55 -1.88 19.28
N GLU A 281 3.46 -2.75 18.28
CA GLU A 281 4.25 -2.67 17.05
C GLU A 281 3.53 -1.88 15.97
N ASN A 282 2.20 -2.02 15.88
CA ASN A 282 1.35 -1.37 14.90
C ASN A 282 0.39 -0.40 15.61
N TYR A 283 0.61 0.91 15.48
CA TYR A 283 -0.24 1.90 16.14
C TYR A 283 -0.23 3.24 15.42
N ILE A 284 -1.16 4.13 15.78
CA ILE A 284 -1.20 5.51 15.30
C ILE A 284 -0.54 6.41 16.35
N SER A 285 0.51 7.13 15.97
CA SER A 285 1.14 8.12 16.83
C SER A 285 0.23 9.34 17.04
N LYS A 286 0.49 10.13 18.08
CA LYS A 286 -0.37 11.27 18.40
C LYS A 286 -0.20 12.39 17.37
N TYR A 287 -1.32 12.87 16.84
CA TYR A 287 -1.39 14.12 16.08
C TYR A 287 -1.03 15.31 16.97
N SER A 288 -0.43 16.34 16.37
CA SER A 288 0.14 17.52 17.01
C SER A 288 -0.22 18.80 16.25
N VAL A 289 0.15 19.97 16.79
CA VAL A 289 0.00 21.25 16.10
C VAL A 289 0.93 21.35 14.89
N GLU A 290 2.04 20.62 14.88
CA GLU A 290 2.99 20.57 13.75
C GLU A 290 2.31 20.01 12.49
N ASP A 291 1.35 19.11 12.65
CA ASP A 291 0.60 18.51 11.54
C ASP A 291 -0.32 19.50 10.83
N VAL A 292 -0.85 20.49 11.57
CA VAL A 292 -1.61 21.60 10.97
C VAL A 292 -0.69 22.48 10.12
N TRP A 293 0.52 22.74 10.59
CA TRP A 293 1.53 23.47 9.84
C TRP A 293 1.98 22.70 8.62
N ALA A 294 2.30 21.43 8.79
CA ALA A 294 2.69 20.57 7.69
C ALA A 294 1.62 20.52 6.60
N PHE A 295 0.35 20.32 7.00
CA PHE A 295 -0.78 20.37 6.08
C PHE A 295 -0.82 21.69 5.27
N SER A 296 -0.61 22.83 5.92
CA SER A 296 -0.61 24.14 5.26
C SER A 296 0.50 24.31 4.20
N PHE A 297 1.64 23.64 4.36
CA PHE A 297 2.74 23.62 3.38
C PHE A 297 2.57 22.53 2.32
N LEU A 298 2.08 21.34 2.70
CA LEU A 298 1.88 20.21 1.81
C LEU A 298 0.90 20.54 0.69
N VAL A 299 -0.21 21.24 0.99
CA VAL A 299 -1.23 21.59 -0.01
C VAL A 299 -0.64 22.40 -1.17
N PRO A 300 0.03 23.54 -0.97
CA PRO A 300 0.67 24.28 -2.04
C PRO A 300 1.76 23.49 -2.77
N VAL A 301 2.55 22.67 -2.08
CA VAL A 301 3.58 21.82 -2.74
C VAL A 301 2.94 20.82 -3.69
N VAL A 302 1.94 20.08 -3.22
CA VAL A 302 1.20 19.09 -4.03
C VAL A 302 0.53 19.79 -5.22
N LEU A 303 -0.03 20.99 -5.02
CA LEU A 303 -0.60 21.78 -6.11
C LEU A 303 0.43 22.14 -7.18
N ILE A 304 1.63 22.58 -6.78
CA ILE A 304 2.70 22.95 -7.70
C ILE A 304 3.15 21.72 -8.50
N LEU A 305 3.42 20.61 -7.83
CA LEU A 305 3.81 19.36 -8.48
C LEU A 305 2.75 18.87 -9.46
N LEU A 306 1.47 18.91 -9.05
CA LEU A 306 0.36 18.51 -9.90
C LEU A 306 0.21 19.40 -11.14
N LYS A 307 0.39 20.72 -11.00
CA LYS A 307 0.44 21.65 -12.15
C LYS A 307 1.58 21.29 -13.11
N GLY A 308 2.74 20.92 -12.58
CA GLY A 308 3.87 20.43 -13.37
C GLY A 308 3.52 19.19 -14.20
N ILE A 309 2.92 18.18 -13.56
CA ILE A 309 2.48 16.94 -14.22
C ILE A 309 1.45 17.25 -15.33
N ILE A 310 0.42 18.03 -15.03
CA ILE A 310 -0.60 18.44 -16.01
C ILE A 310 0.06 19.14 -17.21
N HIS A 311 1.00 20.05 -16.96
CA HIS A 311 1.68 20.77 -18.04
C HIS A 311 2.51 19.82 -18.93
N LEU A 312 3.25 18.89 -18.32
CA LEU A 312 4.07 17.91 -19.05
C LEU A 312 3.20 16.98 -19.90
N VAL A 313 2.13 16.44 -19.33
CA VAL A 313 1.22 15.53 -20.04
C VAL A 313 0.47 16.29 -21.14
N GLY A 314 -0.06 17.48 -20.84
CA GLY A 314 -0.74 18.33 -21.81
C GLY A 314 0.11 18.61 -23.05
N LYS A 315 1.41 18.90 -22.87
CA LYS A 315 2.35 19.11 -23.99
C LYS A 315 2.50 17.88 -24.90
N GLN A 316 2.43 16.67 -24.34
CA GLN A 316 2.56 15.44 -25.11
C GLN A 316 1.26 15.06 -25.82
N THR A 317 0.12 15.53 -25.33
CA THR A 317 -1.20 15.20 -25.91
C THR A 317 -1.44 15.83 -27.27
N THR A 318 -0.74 16.90 -27.66
CA THR A 318 -0.90 17.58 -28.97
C THR A 318 -0.63 16.69 -30.18
N HIS A 319 0.08 15.57 -30.00
CA HIS A 319 0.39 14.60 -31.05
C HIS A 319 -0.54 13.37 -31.02
N PHE A 320 -1.48 13.30 -30.08
CA PHE A 320 -2.36 12.16 -29.90
C PHE A 320 -3.54 12.25 -30.87
N LYS A 321 -3.58 11.38 -31.89
CA LYS A 321 -4.75 11.23 -32.75
C LYS A 321 -5.72 10.23 -32.13
N ARG A 322 -6.88 10.71 -31.69
CA ARG A 322 -7.95 9.85 -31.17
C ARG A 322 -8.52 8.99 -32.29
N ILE A 323 -8.35 7.67 -32.19
CA ILE A 323 -9.02 6.71 -33.08
C ILE A 323 -10.22 6.13 -32.34
N GLN A 324 -11.43 6.33 -32.88
CA GLN A 324 -12.68 5.83 -32.29
C GLN A 324 -13.08 4.48 -32.89
N ASP A 325 -12.15 3.54 -33.00
CA ASP A 325 -12.51 2.17 -33.38
C ASP A 325 -13.10 1.45 -32.17
N VAL A 326 -14.35 1.01 -32.29
CA VAL A 326 -15.10 0.35 -31.22
C VAL A 326 -15.09 -1.17 -31.34
N GLU A 327 -14.69 -1.70 -32.51
CA GLU A 327 -14.76 -3.14 -32.79
C GLU A 327 -13.38 -3.78 -33.01
N ILE A 328 -13.24 -5.06 -32.63
CA ILE A 328 -12.05 -5.86 -32.93
C ILE A 328 -11.98 -6.08 -34.44
N LYS A 329 -11.25 -5.22 -35.15
CA LYS A 329 -11.08 -5.34 -36.59
C LYS A 329 -10.23 -6.55 -36.99
N ASN A 330 -9.29 -6.97 -36.12
CA ASN A 330 -8.36 -8.05 -36.42
C ASN A 330 -8.14 -8.97 -35.22
N ARG A 331 -8.94 -10.04 -35.16
CA ARG A 331 -8.85 -11.07 -34.12
C ARG A 331 -7.50 -11.79 -34.08
N ARG A 332 -6.77 -11.87 -35.20
CA ARG A 332 -5.46 -12.55 -35.24
C ARG A 332 -4.43 -11.82 -34.38
N ILE A 333 -4.44 -10.49 -34.39
CA ILE A 333 -3.53 -9.69 -33.56
C ILE A 333 -3.82 -9.91 -32.09
N TRP A 334 -5.09 -9.82 -31.69
CA TRP A 334 -5.50 -10.08 -30.31
C TRP A 334 -5.04 -11.47 -29.84
N LEU A 335 -5.32 -12.51 -30.62
CA LEU A 335 -4.91 -13.88 -30.29
C LEU A 335 -3.40 -14.06 -30.27
N MET A 336 -2.66 -13.38 -31.17
CA MET A 336 -1.20 -13.41 -31.17
C MET A 336 -0.62 -12.78 -29.90
N VAL A 337 -1.11 -11.61 -29.48
CA VAL A 337 -0.68 -10.98 -28.21
C VAL A 337 -1.01 -11.88 -27.03
N SER A 338 -2.20 -12.47 -27.01
CA SER A 338 -2.65 -13.38 -25.96
C SER A 338 -1.76 -14.63 -25.90
N ALA A 339 -1.41 -15.20 -27.06
CA ALA A 339 -0.52 -16.36 -27.16
C ALA A 339 0.89 -16.05 -26.67
N ILE A 340 1.44 -14.87 -26.98
CA ILE A 340 2.76 -14.45 -26.47
C ILE A 340 2.75 -14.43 -24.94
N ILE A 341 1.73 -13.84 -24.31
CA ILE A 341 1.60 -13.80 -22.85
C ILE A 341 1.46 -15.22 -22.29
N PHE A 342 0.57 -16.04 -22.86
CA PHE A 342 0.36 -17.41 -22.42
C PHE A 342 1.64 -18.26 -22.47
N ILE A 343 2.35 -18.21 -23.60
CA ILE A 343 3.59 -18.97 -23.79
C ILE A 343 4.68 -18.49 -22.83
N ALA A 344 4.79 -17.19 -22.58
CA ALA A 344 5.76 -16.64 -21.63
C ALA A 344 5.52 -17.11 -20.18
N TRP A 345 4.29 -17.51 -19.83
CA TRP A 345 3.96 -18.04 -18.51
C TRP A 345 4.10 -19.55 -18.38
N LEU A 346 4.24 -20.30 -19.49
CA LEU A 346 4.44 -21.76 -19.46
C LEU A 346 5.66 -22.19 -18.64
N PRO A 347 6.83 -21.51 -18.71
CA PRO A 347 7.97 -21.88 -17.87
C PRO A 347 7.66 -21.82 -16.38
N TYR A 348 6.92 -20.81 -15.91
CA TYR A 348 6.45 -20.75 -14.52
C TYR A 348 5.54 -21.93 -14.17
N LEU A 349 4.59 -22.29 -15.04
CA LEU A 349 3.74 -23.46 -14.82
C LEU A 349 4.57 -24.76 -14.77
N MET A 350 5.61 -24.89 -15.60
CA MET A 350 6.47 -26.06 -15.61
C MET A 350 7.37 -26.16 -14.37
N THR A 351 7.83 -25.03 -13.84
CA THR A 351 8.55 -24.96 -12.56
C THR A 351 7.64 -25.34 -11.39
N TYR A 352 6.40 -24.84 -11.38
CA TYR A 352 5.45 -24.99 -10.28
C TYR A 352 4.25 -25.87 -10.65
N TYR A 353 4.47 -26.97 -11.37
CA TYR A 353 3.38 -27.84 -11.84
C TYR A 353 2.69 -28.53 -10.66
N PRO A 354 1.34 -28.68 -10.65
CA PRO A 354 0.37 -28.38 -11.72
C PRO A 354 -0.20 -26.95 -11.75
N GLY A 355 0.50 -26.02 -11.10
CA GLY A 355 0.02 -24.71 -10.70
C GLY A 355 0.25 -24.54 -9.20
N MET A 356 0.19 -23.31 -8.71
CA MET A 356 0.39 -23.07 -7.28
C MET A 356 -0.93 -23.25 -6.54
N ILE A 357 -0.92 -24.16 -5.57
CA ILE A 357 -2.08 -24.54 -4.77
C ILE A 357 -1.83 -24.08 -3.33
N LEU A 358 -2.71 -23.21 -2.82
CA LEU A 358 -2.63 -22.66 -1.47
C LEU A 358 -3.94 -22.96 -0.70
N GLY A 359 -4.01 -22.56 0.58
CA GLY A 359 -5.16 -22.86 1.46
C GLY A 359 -6.54 -22.58 0.86
N ASP A 360 -6.76 -21.43 0.21
CA ASP A 360 -8.02 -21.11 -0.49
C ASP A 360 -8.40 -22.16 -1.56
N SER A 361 -7.40 -22.62 -2.32
CA SER A 361 -7.55 -23.60 -3.39
C SER A 361 -7.79 -24.99 -2.82
N LEU A 362 -7.02 -25.39 -1.78
CA LEU A 362 -7.19 -26.67 -1.08
C LEU A 362 -8.58 -26.80 -0.47
N ASN A 363 -9.08 -25.77 0.22
CA ASN A 363 -10.43 -25.76 0.77
C ASN A 363 -11.51 -25.95 -0.30
N SER A 364 -11.27 -25.46 -1.52
CA SER A 364 -12.19 -25.67 -2.65
C SER A 364 -12.01 -27.05 -3.30
N ILE A 365 -10.80 -27.60 -3.28
CA ILE A 365 -10.50 -28.98 -3.69
C ILE A 365 -11.21 -29.96 -2.75
N TYR A 366 -11.16 -29.77 -1.42
CA TYR A 366 -11.88 -30.60 -0.44
C TYR A 366 -13.37 -30.69 -0.73
N GLN A 367 -14.00 -29.57 -1.09
CA GLN A 367 -15.40 -29.57 -1.53
C GLN A 367 -15.58 -30.32 -2.86
N ALA A 368 -14.70 -30.09 -3.82
CA ALA A 368 -14.76 -30.71 -5.14
C ALA A 368 -14.61 -32.24 -5.11
N VAL A 369 -13.73 -32.78 -4.26
CA VAL A 369 -13.53 -34.23 -4.09
C VAL A 369 -14.51 -34.87 -3.10
N GLY A 370 -15.35 -34.06 -2.44
CA GLY A 370 -16.39 -34.54 -1.52
C GLY A 370 -15.91 -34.87 -0.10
N GLN A 371 -14.73 -34.39 0.31
CA GLN A 371 -14.25 -34.52 1.69
C GLN A 371 -15.01 -33.59 2.65
N VAL A 372 -15.40 -32.41 2.18
CA VAL A 372 -16.18 -31.42 2.94
C VAL A 372 -17.44 -31.07 2.16
N GLY A 373 -18.54 -30.79 2.87
CA GLY A 373 -19.79 -30.36 2.27
C GLY A 373 -19.68 -29.01 1.56
N TRP A 374 -20.54 -28.79 0.56
CA TRP A 374 -20.61 -27.52 -0.17
C TRP A 374 -20.98 -26.36 0.76
N ASN A 375 -20.16 -25.31 0.75
CA ASN A 375 -20.41 -24.06 1.45
C ASN A 375 -19.99 -22.87 0.58
N ASN A 376 -20.41 -21.67 0.94
CA ASN A 376 -20.09 -20.46 0.17
C ASN A 376 -19.05 -19.56 0.87
N HIS A 377 -18.16 -20.14 1.68
CA HIS A 377 -17.00 -19.42 2.23
C HIS A 377 -16.12 -18.91 1.07
N HIS A 378 -15.81 -19.80 0.13
CA HIS A 378 -15.40 -19.42 -1.21
C HIS A 378 -16.61 -19.52 -2.16
N PRO A 379 -16.71 -18.66 -3.19
CA PRO A 379 -17.85 -18.69 -4.09
C PRO A 379 -18.01 -20.05 -4.77
N LEU A 380 -19.20 -20.64 -4.67
CA LEU A 380 -19.45 -22.00 -5.19
C LEU A 380 -19.13 -22.16 -6.68
N ALA A 381 -19.31 -21.13 -7.50
CA ALA A 381 -18.99 -21.24 -8.93
C ALA A 381 -17.50 -21.49 -9.18
N TYR A 382 -16.62 -20.93 -8.34
CA TYR A 382 -15.20 -21.20 -8.38
C TYR A 382 -14.89 -22.64 -7.94
N SER A 383 -15.49 -23.12 -6.85
CA SER A 383 -15.31 -24.51 -6.39
C SER A 383 -15.88 -25.53 -7.40
N PHE A 384 -17.00 -25.25 -8.05
CA PHE A 384 -17.53 -26.08 -9.14
C PHE A 384 -16.62 -26.06 -10.37
N PHE A 385 -16.03 -24.92 -10.72
CA PHE A 385 -15.08 -24.85 -11.81
C PHE A 385 -13.83 -25.70 -11.54
N ILE A 386 -13.31 -25.68 -10.30
CA ILE A 386 -12.27 -26.62 -9.85
C ILE A 386 -12.77 -28.06 -10.02
N LYS A 387 -13.97 -28.39 -9.52
CA LYS A 387 -14.54 -29.73 -9.62
C LYS A 387 -14.59 -30.24 -11.05
N ILE A 388 -15.09 -29.45 -12.00
CA ILE A 388 -15.17 -29.86 -13.41
C ILE A 388 -13.77 -30.21 -13.95
N CYS A 389 -12.75 -29.43 -13.60
CA CYS A 389 -11.38 -29.71 -14.03
C CYS A 389 -10.82 -30.98 -13.36
N LEU A 390 -11.06 -31.15 -12.06
CA LEU A 390 -10.65 -32.35 -11.32
C LEU A 390 -11.35 -33.62 -11.81
N ASP A 391 -12.64 -33.55 -12.15
CA ASP A 391 -13.41 -34.68 -12.70
C ASP A 391 -12.79 -35.19 -14.02
N ILE A 392 -12.28 -34.29 -14.86
CA ILE A 392 -11.60 -34.66 -16.11
C ILE A 392 -10.28 -35.38 -15.82
N GLY A 393 -9.47 -34.89 -14.87
CA GLY A 393 -8.20 -35.53 -14.51
C GLY A 393 -8.40 -36.87 -13.79
N THR A 394 -9.34 -36.91 -12.84
CA THR A 394 -9.66 -38.12 -12.08
C THR A 394 -10.32 -39.21 -12.93
N ALA A 395 -10.99 -38.87 -14.04
CA ALA A 395 -11.47 -39.84 -15.02
C ALA A 395 -10.34 -40.72 -15.61
N ILE A 396 -9.09 -40.23 -15.61
CA ILE A 396 -7.90 -41.01 -15.98
C ILE A 396 -6.96 -41.28 -14.79
N LYS A 397 -7.46 -41.10 -13.56
CA LYS A 397 -6.76 -41.30 -12.28
C LYS A 397 -5.55 -40.37 -12.05
N ASP A 398 -5.60 -39.15 -12.58
CA ASP A 398 -4.55 -38.14 -12.39
C ASP A 398 -5.15 -36.82 -11.87
N ILE A 399 -5.06 -36.61 -10.55
CA ILE A 399 -5.55 -35.37 -9.91
C ILE A 399 -4.64 -34.16 -10.22
N ASN A 400 -3.34 -34.38 -10.45
CA ASN A 400 -2.43 -33.32 -10.88
C ASN A 400 -2.82 -32.79 -12.24
N LEU A 401 -3.20 -33.68 -13.17
CA LEU A 401 -3.73 -33.28 -14.46
C LEU A 401 -4.99 -32.43 -14.32
N GLY A 402 -5.90 -32.79 -13.40
CA GLY A 402 -7.09 -31.98 -13.13
C GLY A 402 -6.76 -30.55 -12.67
N CYS A 403 -5.80 -30.41 -11.76
CA CYS A 403 -5.28 -29.10 -11.33
C CYS A 403 -4.61 -28.35 -12.49
N CYS A 404 -3.82 -29.05 -13.31
CA CYS A 404 -3.15 -28.46 -14.48
C CYS A 404 -4.16 -27.96 -15.52
N ILE A 405 -5.24 -28.71 -15.76
CA ILE A 405 -6.33 -28.29 -16.66
C ILE A 405 -6.96 -26.99 -16.15
N TYR A 406 -7.25 -26.89 -14.84
CA TYR A 406 -7.72 -25.64 -14.24
C TYR A 406 -6.75 -24.50 -14.55
N THR A 407 -5.45 -24.71 -14.26
CA THR A 407 -4.42 -23.68 -14.40
C THR A 407 -4.27 -23.24 -15.86
N LEU A 408 -4.26 -24.18 -16.82
CA LEU A 408 -4.19 -23.87 -18.25
C LEU A 408 -5.41 -23.10 -18.75
N ILE A 409 -6.62 -23.45 -18.30
CA ILE A 409 -7.84 -22.71 -18.66
C ILE A 409 -7.78 -21.29 -18.09
N GLN A 410 -7.38 -21.14 -16.82
CA GLN A 410 -7.21 -19.83 -16.20
C GLN A 410 -6.17 -18.99 -16.93
N MET A 411 -4.97 -19.53 -17.18
CA MET A 411 -3.91 -18.85 -17.93
C MET A 411 -4.43 -18.41 -19.31
N GLY A 412 -5.12 -19.30 -20.03
CA GLY A 412 -5.71 -19.00 -21.33
C GLY A 412 -6.74 -17.88 -21.26
N TYR A 413 -7.63 -17.91 -20.28
CA TYR A 413 -8.63 -16.87 -20.05
C TYR A 413 -8.00 -15.50 -19.73
N VAL A 414 -7.08 -15.45 -18.77
CA VAL A 414 -6.43 -14.23 -18.32
C VAL A 414 -5.57 -13.62 -19.44
N SER A 415 -4.73 -14.43 -20.10
CA SER A 415 -3.92 -13.98 -21.24
C SER A 415 -4.77 -13.45 -22.40
N CYS A 416 -5.92 -14.08 -22.69
CA CYS A 416 -6.88 -13.55 -23.66
C CYS A 416 -7.45 -12.19 -23.25
N CYS A 417 -7.78 -12.01 -21.97
CA CYS A 417 -8.28 -10.73 -21.45
C CYS A 417 -7.22 -9.62 -21.52
N LEU A 418 -5.98 -9.91 -21.12
CA LEU A 418 -4.87 -8.95 -21.17
C LEU A 418 -4.47 -8.63 -22.61
N GLY A 419 -4.42 -9.64 -23.48
CA GLY A 419 -4.19 -9.44 -24.91
C GLY A 419 -5.30 -8.61 -25.55
N TYR A 420 -6.56 -8.76 -25.10
CA TYR A 420 -7.67 -7.91 -25.54
C TYR A 420 -7.47 -6.47 -25.07
N ALA A 421 -7.03 -6.25 -23.83
CA ALA A 421 -6.76 -4.91 -23.30
C ALA A 421 -5.65 -4.18 -24.07
N VAL A 422 -4.54 -4.87 -24.37
CA VAL A 422 -3.45 -4.30 -25.18
C VAL A 422 -3.92 -3.99 -26.60
N TYR A 423 -4.63 -4.92 -27.23
CA TYR A 423 -5.16 -4.70 -28.58
C TYR A 423 -6.19 -3.57 -28.61
N TRP A 424 -7.04 -3.49 -27.60
CA TRP A 424 -8.03 -2.42 -27.43
C TRP A 424 -7.34 -1.05 -27.36
N LEU A 425 -6.28 -0.91 -26.56
CA LEU A 425 -5.50 0.33 -26.49
C LEU A 425 -4.86 0.69 -27.84
N TRP A 426 -4.35 -0.30 -28.58
CA TRP A 426 -3.85 -0.07 -29.93
C TRP A 426 -4.96 0.47 -30.86
N CYS A 427 -6.16 -0.14 -30.83
CA CYS A 427 -7.31 0.37 -31.58
C CYS A 427 -7.74 1.79 -31.17
N LYS A 428 -7.46 2.21 -29.94
CA LYS A 428 -7.70 3.58 -29.46
C LYS A 428 -6.62 4.59 -29.82
N GLY A 429 -5.61 4.20 -30.59
CA GLY A 429 -4.57 5.08 -31.12
C GLY A 429 -3.24 5.05 -30.37
N ILE A 430 -3.05 4.14 -29.41
CA ILE A 430 -1.73 3.93 -28.83
C ILE A 430 -0.76 3.38 -29.90
N PRO A 431 0.48 3.91 -30.01
CA PRO A 431 1.45 3.44 -31.00
C PRO A 431 1.78 1.96 -30.84
N LYS A 432 2.02 1.26 -31.97
CA LYS A 432 2.41 -0.17 -31.98
C LYS A 432 3.59 -0.48 -31.05
N LYS A 433 4.61 0.40 -31.00
CA LYS A 433 5.76 0.25 -30.10
C LYS A 433 5.33 0.16 -28.63
N MET A 434 4.39 1.02 -28.21
CA MET A 434 3.87 1.00 -26.85
C MET A 434 3.00 -0.23 -26.61
N ALA A 435 2.19 -0.67 -27.57
CA ALA A 435 1.46 -1.94 -27.47
C ALA A 435 2.41 -3.15 -27.30
N CYS A 436 3.57 -3.16 -27.97
CA CYS A 436 4.61 -4.18 -27.76
C CYS A 436 5.22 -4.10 -26.35
N ILE A 437 5.51 -2.90 -25.85
CA ILE A 437 6.02 -2.71 -24.47
C ILE A 437 4.99 -3.22 -23.45
N LEU A 438 3.70 -2.90 -23.64
CA LEU A 438 2.63 -3.37 -22.77
C LEU A 438 2.44 -4.90 -22.85
N THR A 439 2.63 -5.49 -24.03
CA THR A 439 2.65 -6.96 -24.17
C THR A 439 3.79 -7.55 -23.34
N GLY A 440 5.01 -6.99 -23.44
CA GLY A 440 6.16 -7.43 -22.66
C GLY A 440 5.97 -7.24 -21.15
N PHE A 441 5.35 -6.14 -20.73
CA PHE A 441 4.99 -5.89 -19.33
C PHE A 441 4.14 -7.00 -18.73
N TYR A 442 3.09 -7.45 -19.43
CA TYR A 442 2.26 -8.58 -18.96
C TYR A 442 2.91 -9.95 -19.15
N ALA A 443 3.70 -10.13 -20.21
CA ALA A 443 4.28 -11.43 -20.55
C ALA A 443 5.47 -11.79 -19.65
N PHE A 444 6.33 -10.83 -19.31
CA PHE A 444 7.64 -11.11 -18.72
C PHE A 444 7.81 -10.67 -17.26
N SER A 445 6.80 -10.02 -16.65
CA SER A 445 6.82 -9.78 -15.20
C SER A 445 6.41 -11.05 -14.44
N PRO A 446 7.23 -11.54 -13.49
CA PRO A 446 6.86 -12.68 -12.65
C PRO A 446 5.54 -12.45 -11.91
N PHE A 447 5.25 -11.22 -11.47
CA PHE A 447 3.98 -10.89 -10.81
C PHE A 447 2.77 -11.34 -11.62
N PHE A 448 2.73 -11.08 -12.93
CA PHE A 448 1.59 -11.49 -13.76
C PHE A 448 1.61 -12.98 -14.08
N ALA A 449 2.79 -13.57 -14.31
CA ALA A 449 2.92 -15.00 -14.56
C ALA A 449 2.46 -15.84 -13.35
N LEU A 450 2.93 -15.49 -12.15
CA LEU A 450 2.59 -16.12 -10.89
C LEU A 450 1.09 -15.99 -10.58
N ASN A 451 0.50 -14.80 -10.76
CA ASN A 451 -0.96 -14.64 -10.66
C ASN A 451 -1.70 -15.43 -11.75
N GLY A 452 -1.08 -15.68 -12.91
CA GLY A 452 -1.64 -16.52 -13.96
C GLY A 452 -1.72 -17.99 -13.58
N ILE A 453 -0.73 -18.51 -12.84
CA ILE A 453 -0.60 -19.94 -12.50
C ILE A 453 -1.07 -20.33 -11.10
N VAL A 454 -1.28 -19.35 -10.20
CA VAL A 454 -1.86 -19.62 -8.88
C VAL A 454 -3.33 -19.98 -9.01
N MET A 455 -3.77 -21.06 -8.37
CA MET A 455 -5.15 -21.55 -8.46
C MET A 455 -6.13 -20.71 -7.62
N TRP A 456 -5.98 -19.39 -7.61
CA TRP A 456 -6.90 -18.48 -6.94
C TRP A 456 -8.06 -18.05 -7.83
N LYS A 457 -9.09 -17.51 -7.20
CA LYS A 457 -10.23 -16.85 -7.86
C LYS A 457 -9.91 -15.42 -8.33
N ASP A 458 -8.91 -14.76 -7.72
CA ASP A 458 -8.45 -13.39 -8.02
C ASP A 458 -8.13 -13.11 -9.50
N PRO A 459 -7.42 -14.00 -10.25
CA PRO A 459 -6.98 -13.71 -11.61
C PRO A 459 -8.15 -13.65 -12.60
N ILE A 460 -9.06 -14.65 -12.55
CA ILE A 460 -10.26 -14.69 -13.40
C ILE A 460 -11.15 -13.48 -13.11
N PHE A 461 -11.38 -13.19 -11.82
CA PHE A 461 -12.16 -12.03 -11.39
C PHE A 461 -11.57 -10.72 -11.90
N SER A 462 -10.27 -10.51 -11.72
CA SER A 462 -9.58 -9.27 -12.05
C SER A 462 -9.49 -9.04 -13.55
N ALA A 463 -9.21 -10.09 -14.33
CA ALA A 463 -9.22 -10.05 -15.79
C ALA A 463 -10.62 -9.70 -16.33
N SER A 464 -11.67 -10.21 -15.68
CA SER A 464 -13.06 -9.90 -16.02
C SER A 464 -13.41 -8.45 -15.76
N ILE A 465 -13.00 -7.88 -14.63
CA ILE A 465 -13.17 -6.43 -14.34
C ILE A 465 -12.44 -5.59 -15.38
N CYS A 466 -11.22 -5.99 -15.77
CA CYS A 466 -10.45 -5.30 -16.78
C CYS A 466 -11.21 -5.22 -18.12
N VAL A 467 -11.65 -6.36 -18.65
CA VAL A 467 -12.40 -6.38 -19.93
C VAL A 467 -13.75 -5.68 -19.80
N TRP A 468 -14.45 -5.85 -18.68
CA TRP A 468 -15.73 -5.19 -18.45
C TRP A 468 -15.61 -3.66 -18.42
N THR A 469 -14.54 -3.13 -17.83
CA THR A 469 -14.19 -1.70 -17.87
C THR A 469 -14.05 -1.20 -19.31
N LEU A 470 -13.41 -1.97 -20.19
CA LEU A 470 -13.27 -1.62 -21.61
C LEU A 470 -14.61 -1.66 -22.36
N ILE A 471 -15.47 -2.64 -22.05
CA ILE A 471 -16.84 -2.71 -22.59
C ILE A 471 -17.64 -1.47 -22.18
N ILE A 472 -17.54 -1.06 -20.92
CA ILE A 472 -18.19 0.16 -20.41
C ILE A 472 -17.62 1.39 -21.13
N PHE A 473 -16.30 1.46 -21.36
CA PHE A 473 -15.70 2.55 -22.13
C PHE A 473 -16.31 2.67 -23.53
N ASP A 474 -16.32 1.58 -24.27
CA ASP A 474 -16.87 1.53 -25.63
C ASP A 474 -18.36 1.86 -25.65
N PHE A 475 -19.10 1.34 -24.68
CA PHE A 475 -20.50 1.67 -24.49
C PHE A 475 -20.70 3.16 -24.24
N MET A 476 -19.97 3.77 -23.32
CA MET A 476 -20.17 5.17 -22.95
C MET A 476 -19.74 6.14 -24.04
N THR A 477 -18.73 5.78 -24.84
CA THR A 477 -18.17 6.65 -25.89
C THR A 477 -18.80 6.49 -27.27
N SER A 478 -19.61 5.46 -27.52
CA SER A 478 -20.30 5.25 -28.79
C SER A 478 -21.47 6.23 -29.05
N HIS A 479 -21.57 6.74 -30.28
CA HIS A 479 -22.59 7.70 -30.72
C HIS A 479 -23.85 7.05 -31.34
N GLU A 480 -23.71 5.88 -31.96
CA GLU A 480 -24.83 5.10 -32.50
C GLU A 480 -24.91 3.71 -31.87
N ILE A 481 -26.08 3.09 -32.03
CA ILE A 481 -26.58 1.83 -31.45
C ILE A 481 -25.55 0.68 -31.58
N LEU A 482 -24.64 0.59 -30.61
CA LEU A 482 -23.90 -0.65 -30.31
C LEU A 482 -24.58 -1.44 -29.20
N LEU A 483 -25.90 -1.27 -29.07
CA LEU A 483 -26.76 -2.11 -28.24
C LEU A 483 -27.25 -3.31 -29.06
N ASP A 484 -26.32 -3.95 -29.76
CA ASP A 484 -26.62 -5.21 -30.45
C ASP A 484 -26.66 -6.35 -29.43
N ARG A 485 -27.18 -7.51 -29.86
CA ARG A 485 -27.28 -8.68 -29.00
C ARG A 485 -25.91 -9.11 -28.46
N LYS A 486 -24.82 -8.92 -29.24
CA LYS A 486 -23.47 -9.33 -28.84
C LYS A 486 -22.94 -8.49 -27.69
N PHE A 487 -23.14 -7.18 -27.72
CA PHE A 487 -22.78 -6.29 -26.62
C PHE A 487 -23.44 -6.73 -25.31
N TYR A 488 -24.76 -6.95 -25.34
CA TYR A 488 -25.50 -7.37 -24.13
C TYR A 488 -25.04 -8.72 -23.61
N LEU A 489 -24.81 -9.70 -24.49
CA LEU A 489 -24.29 -11.01 -24.09
C LEU A 489 -22.89 -10.91 -23.48
N LYS A 490 -22.00 -10.10 -24.07
CA LYS A 490 -20.66 -9.86 -23.56
C LYS A 490 -20.71 -9.18 -22.18
N ASN A 491 -21.51 -8.12 -22.05
CA ASN A 491 -21.70 -7.41 -20.78
C ASN A 491 -22.27 -8.34 -19.70
N LEU A 492 -23.31 -9.10 -20.02
CA LEU A 492 -23.93 -10.06 -19.10
C LEU A 492 -22.92 -11.12 -18.65
N PHE A 493 -22.17 -11.71 -19.59
CA PHE A 493 -21.15 -12.71 -19.28
C PHE A 493 -20.15 -12.21 -18.23
N PHE A 494 -19.54 -11.04 -18.44
CA PHE A 494 -18.54 -10.54 -17.50
C PHE A 494 -19.14 -10.15 -16.15
N ILE A 495 -20.35 -9.59 -16.10
CA ILE A 495 -21.04 -9.32 -14.82
C ILE A 495 -21.27 -10.62 -14.04
N LEU A 496 -21.71 -11.69 -14.71
CA LEU A 496 -21.92 -12.99 -14.06
C LEU A 496 -20.61 -13.57 -13.53
N VAL A 497 -19.54 -13.55 -14.33
CA VAL A 497 -18.21 -14.01 -13.88
C VAL A 497 -17.76 -13.21 -12.66
N ILE A 498 -17.88 -11.87 -12.68
CA ILE A 498 -17.50 -11.00 -11.56
C ILE A 498 -18.28 -11.35 -10.29
N CYS A 499 -19.61 -11.48 -10.38
CA CYS A 499 -20.47 -11.76 -9.21
C CYS A 499 -20.29 -13.18 -8.65
N PHE A 500 -20.05 -14.19 -9.49
CA PHE A 500 -20.01 -15.58 -9.06
C PHE A 500 -18.61 -16.10 -8.75
N VAL A 501 -17.53 -15.49 -9.27
CA VAL A 501 -16.15 -15.88 -8.97
C VAL A 501 -15.63 -15.24 -7.68
N ARG A 502 -16.16 -14.08 -7.27
CA ARG A 502 -15.87 -13.46 -5.97
C ARG A 502 -17.10 -12.87 -5.31
N ASN A 503 -17.24 -13.10 -4.00
CA ASN A 503 -18.32 -12.55 -3.18
C ASN A 503 -18.36 -11.02 -3.19
N ASN A 504 -17.21 -10.32 -3.29
CA ASN A 504 -17.20 -8.86 -3.37
C ASN A 504 -17.61 -8.30 -4.74
N GLY A 505 -17.69 -9.13 -5.78
CA GLY A 505 -18.03 -8.71 -7.14
C GLY A 505 -19.42 -8.08 -7.26
N ILE A 506 -20.40 -8.57 -6.48
CA ILE A 506 -21.75 -8.00 -6.47
C ILE A 506 -21.76 -6.55 -5.98
N TYR A 507 -20.92 -6.18 -5.01
CA TYR A 507 -20.84 -4.81 -4.49
C TYR A 507 -20.24 -3.85 -5.52
N ILE A 508 -19.24 -4.31 -6.28
CA ILE A 508 -18.65 -3.56 -7.39
C ILE A 508 -19.71 -3.32 -8.48
N VAL A 509 -20.44 -4.37 -8.86
CA VAL A 509 -21.53 -4.27 -9.83
C VAL A 509 -22.61 -3.32 -9.32
N ALA A 510 -23.08 -3.46 -8.08
CA ALA A 510 -24.06 -2.55 -7.48
C ALA A 510 -23.58 -1.08 -7.46
N PHE A 511 -22.30 -0.84 -7.20
CA PHE A 511 -21.72 0.50 -7.26
C PHE A 511 -21.73 1.08 -8.68
N VAL A 512 -21.39 0.28 -9.69
CA VAL A 512 -21.46 0.69 -11.10
C VAL A 512 -22.90 1.00 -11.51
N GLU A 513 -23.87 0.20 -11.05
CA GLU A 513 -25.31 0.42 -11.28
C GLU A 513 -25.76 1.76 -10.68
N LEU A 514 -25.35 2.06 -9.46
CA LEU A 514 -25.60 3.35 -8.81
C LEU A 514 -25.02 4.51 -9.64
N VAL A 515 -23.76 4.41 -10.11
CA VAL A 515 -23.13 5.44 -10.92
C VAL A 515 -23.83 5.62 -12.28
N LEU A 516 -24.33 4.54 -12.88
CA LEU A 516 -25.15 4.59 -14.10
C LEU A 516 -26.47 5.33 -13.87
N ILE A 517 -27.17 5.03 -12.78
CA ILE A 517 -28.43 5.69 -12.39
C ILE A 517 -28.19 7.19 -12.14
N LEU A 518 -27.14 7.54 -11.38
CA LEU A 518 -26.77 8.93 -11.12
C LEU A 518 -26.44 9.66 -12.43
N THR A 519 -25.69 9.02 -13.33
CA THR A 519 -25.38 9.58 -14.65
C THR A 519 -26.65 9.83 -15.47
N MET A 520 -27.60 8.89 -15.46
CA MET A 520 -28.89 9.03 -16.12
C MET A 520 -29.71 10.21 -15.56
N ILE A 521 -29.73 10.40 -14.24
CA ILE A 521 -30.44 11.50 -13.57
C ILE A 521 -29.79 12.85 -13.92
N LEU A 522 -28.47 12.96 -13.77
CA LEU A 522 -27.72 14.21 -14.00
C LEU A 522 -27.79 14.65 -15.47
N LYS A 523 -27.82 13.70 -16.41
CA LYS A 523 -27.84 13.95 -17.86
C LYS A 523 -29.18 13.70 -18.53
N ARG A 524 -30.28 13.66 -17.77
CA ARG A 524 -31.63 13.38 -18.28
C ARG A 524 -32.07 14.27 -19.45
N LYS A 525 -31.58 15.51 -19.50
CA LYS A 525 -31.88 16.49 -20.56
C LYS A 525 -31.12 16.24 -21.87
N GLU A 526 -30.07 15.40 -21.85
CA GLU A 526 -29.22 15.08 -23.00
C GLU A 526 -29.71 13.83 -23.77
N GLY A 527 -30.93 13.33 -23.51
CA GLY A 527 -31.49 12.17 -24.20
C GLY A 527 -30.84 10.82 -23.85
N ILE A 528 -29.88 10.79 -22.90
CA ILE A 528 -29.10 9.60 -22.53
C ILE A 528 -29.94 8.47 -21.92
N ILE A 529 -31.17 8.77 -21.46
CA ILE A 529 -32.08 7.80 -20.82
C ILE A 529 -32.33 6.59 -21.72
N LYS A 530 -32.55 6.80 -23.02
CA LYS A 530 -32.81 5.70 -23.97
C LYS A 530 -31.61 4.76 -24.07
N LYS A 531 -30.38 5.29 -23.97
CA LYS A 531 -29.13 4.54 -24.03
C LYS A 531 -28.90 3.72 -22.75
N LEU A 532 -29.12 4.32 -21.57
CA LEU A 532 -28.78 3.70 -20.28
C LEU A 532 -29.87 2.78 -19.70
N LYS A 533 -31.15 3.00 -20.04
CA LYS A 533 -32.27 2.25 -19.44
C LYS A 533 -32.13 0.74 -19.55
N LYS A 534 -31.75 0.22 -20.73
CA LYS A 534 -31.63 -1.22 -20.97
C LYS A 534 -30.47 -1.86 -20.19
N PRO A 535 -29.22 -1.34 -20.24
CA PRO A 535 -28.13 -1.82 -19.39
C PRO A 535 -28.46 -1.80 -17.90
N ILE A 536 -29.00 -0.68 -17.39
CA ILE A 536 -29.45 -0.54 -15.98
C ILE A 536 -30.44 -1.65 -15.64
N THR A 537 -31.52 -1.79 -16.42
CA THR A 537 -32.52 -2.84 -16.17
C THR A 537 -31.92 -4.24 -16.19
N GLY A 538 -31.06 -4.54 -17.17
CA GLY A 538 -30.42 -5.85 -17.29
C GLY A 538 -29.48 -6.15 -16.11
N MET A 539 -28.72 -5.15 -15.67
CA MET A 539 -27.80 -5.26 -14.55
C MET A 539 -28.54 -5.38 -13.21
N GLY A 540 -29.63 -4.63 -13.02
CA GLY A 540 -30.55 -4.82 -11.89
C GLY A 540 -31.16 -6.23 -11.83
N ILE A 541 -31.52 -6.82 -12.98
CA ILE A 541 -31.99 -8.22 -13.06
C ILE A 541 -30.87 -9.18 -12.62
N VAL A 542 -29.64 -8.97 -13.07
CA VAL A 542 -28.51 -9.82 -12.67
C VAL A 542 -28.22 -9.71 -11.18
N ILE A 543 -28.22 -8.49 -10.61
CA ILE A 543 -28.06 -8.29 -9.17
C ILE A 543 -29.15 -9.05 -8.41
N LEU A 544 -30.41 -8.89 -8.81
CA LEU A 544 -31.53 -9.60 -8.19
C LEU A 544 -31.37 -11.12 -8.29
N MET A 545 -30.96 -11.62 -9.45
CA MET A 545 -30.71 -13.04 -9.66
C MET A 545 -29.57 -13.56 -8.77
N VAL A 546 -28.47 -12.82 -8.65
CA VAL A 546 -27.36 -13.20 -7.76
C VAL A 546 -27.85 -13.23 -6.31
N LEU A 547 -28.60 -12.23 -5.84
CA LEU A 547 -29.16 -12.19 -4.48
C LEU A 547 -30.13 -13.35 -4.20
N ILE A 548 -30.94 -13.73 -5.18
CA ILE A 548 -31.85 -14.88 -5.07
C ILE A 548 -31.06 -16.20 -5.00
N ILE A 549 -30.00 -16.33 -5.80
CA ILE A 549 -29.14 -17.52 -5.83
C ILE A 549 -28.36 -17.64 -4.52
N THR A 550 -27.61 -16.60 -4.13
CA THR A 550 -26.71 -16.64 -2.98
C THR A 550 -27.43 -16.55 -1.64
N GLY A 551 -28.68 -16.06 -1.61
CA GLY A 551 -29.52 -16.02 -0.41
C GLY A 551 -30.52 -17.19 -0.35
N PRO A 552 -31.79 -17.00 -0.77
CA PRO A 552 -32.85 -18.00 -0.62
C PRO A 552 -32.53 -19.38 -1.17
N LEU A 553 -31.91 -19.48 -2.36
CA LEU A 553 -31.63 -20.77 -2.98
C LEU A 553 -30.52 -21.52 -2.24
N TYR A 554 -29.40 -20.87 -1.93
CA TYR A 554 -28.33 -21.50 -1.15
C TYR A 554 -28.80 -21.92 0.24
N ASN A 555 -29.58 -21.08 0.93
CA ASN A 555 -30.19 -21.42 2.21
C ASN A 555 -31.08 -22.66 2.12
N LYS A 556 -31.92 -22.77 1.07
CA LYS A 556 -32.76 -23.95 0.84
C LYS A 556 -31.95 -25.21 0.57
N LEU A 557 -30.76 -25.07 -0.04
CA LEU A 557 -29.85 -26.17 -0.32
C LEU A 557 -28.93 -26.51 0.88
N GLY A 558 -29.07 -25.82 2.01
CA GLY A 558 -28.21 -26.00 3.18
C GLY A 558 -26.78 -25.48 2.98
N VAL A 559 -26.55 -24.66 1.95
CA VAL A 559 -25.28 -24.00 1.69
C VAL A 559 -25.27 -22.69 2.46
N SER A 560 -24.55 -22.63 3.58
CA SER A 560 -24.31 -21.38 4.29
C SER A 560 -23.04 -20.68 3.79
N GLY A 561 -23.08 -19.35 3.76
CA GLY A 561 -21.88 -18.51 3.79
C GLY A 561 -21.59 -18.08 5.22
N GLU A 562 -20.41 -17.51 5.46
CA GLU A 562 -20.03 -16.98 6.76
C GLU A 562 -20.13 -15.44 6.75
N PRO A 563 -21.12 -14.84 7.44
CA PRO A 563 -21.27 -13.38 7.58
C PRO A 563 -19.98 -12.68 8.00
N VAL A 564 -19.18 -13.34 8.84
CA VAL A 564 -17.94 -12.83 9.44
C VAL A 564 -16.95 -12.29 8.39
N GLU A 565 -16.83 -12.93 7.23
CA GLU A 565 -15.91 -12.50 6.16
C GLU A 565 -16.28 -11.13 5.57
N SER A 566 -17.55 -10.72 5.68
CA SER A 566 -18.05 -9.43 5.18
C SER A 566 -17.99 -8.29 6.20
N ILE A 567 -17.73 -8.60 7.48
CA ILE A 567 -17.74 -7.62 8.57
C ILE A 567 -16.37 -7.47 9.26
N GLY A 568 -15.31 -8.03 8.66
CA GLY A 568 -13.97 -8.09 9.24
C GLY A 568 -13.42 -6.75 9.76
N ILE A 569 -13.46 -5.68 8.96
CA ILE A 569 -13.00 -4.35 9.41
C ILE A 569 -13.83 -3.87 10.61
N PHE A 570 -15.15 -4.00 10.54
CA PHE A 570 -16.05 -3.55 11.60
C PHE A 570 -15.81 -4.30 12.92
N LEU A 571 -15.61 -5.62 12.83
CA LEU A 571 -15.27 -6.46 13.97
C LEU A 571 -13.89 -6.09 14.53
N ASN A 572 -12.89 -5.82 13.69
CA ASN A 572 -11.56 -5.39 14.12
C ASN A 572 -11.59 -4.01 14.81
N GLN A 573 -12.43 -3.07 14.34
CA GLN A 573 -12.66 -1.79 15.03
C GLN A 573 -13.27 -1.96 16.42
N MET A 574 -14.26 -2.85 16.56
CA MET A 574 -14.85 -3.19 17.87
C MET A 574 -13.80 -3.85 18.80
N ALA A 575 -13.03 -4.80 18.29
CA ALA A 575 -11.93 -5.44 19.01
C ALA A 575 -10.85 -4.44 19.43
N SER A 576 -10.58 -3.41 18.62
CA SER A 576 -9.69 -2.31 18.97
C SER A 576 -10.18 -1.53 20.20
N VAL A 577 -11.48 -1.29 20.33
CA VAL A 577 -12.02 -0.66 21.54
C VAL A 577 -11.83 -1.55 22.76
N ALA A 578 -12.17 -2.84 22.66
CA ALA A 578 -12.01 -3.78 23.76
C ALA A 578 -10.53 -3.93 24.18
N ALA A 579 -9.62 -4.10 23.21
CA ALA A 579 -8.19 -4.28 23.46
C ALA A 579 -7.48 -3.06 24.07
N TYR A 580 -8.08 -1.86 23.97
CA TYR A 580 -7.55 -0.61 24.55
C TYR A 580 -8.41 -0.09 25.71
N ASP A 581 -9.28 -0.92 26.29
CA ASP A 581 -10.16 -0.56 27.41
C ASP A 581 -11.00 0.71 27.13
N GLY A 582 -11.49 0.84 25.89
CA GLY A 582 -12.31 1.96 25.48
C GLY A 582 -13.72 1.94 26.08
N ASN A 583 -14.48 3.01 25.83
CA ASN A 583 -15.79 3.22 26.45
C ASN A 583 -16.85 2.25 25.90
N MET A 584 -17.39 1.40 26.78
CA MET A 584 -18.47 0.46 26.48
C MET A 584 -19.51 0.53 27.59
N ASN A 585 -20.80 0.53 27.23
CA ASN A 585 -21.87 0.32 28.22
C ASN A 585 -22.03 -1.18 28.52
N GLU A 586 -22.91 -1.52 29.47
CA GLU A 586 -23.10 -2.91 29.89
C GLU A 586 -23.54 -3.84 28.74
N ASN A 587 -24.46 -3.38 27.89
CA ASN A 587 -24.93 -4.16 26.74
C ASN A 587 -23.82 -4.37 25.70
N ASP A 588 -22.97 -3.35 25.49
CA ASP A 588 -21.82 -3.43 24.57
C ASP A 588 -20.81 -4.46 25.12
N ARG A 589 -20.51 -4.40 26.43
CA ARG A 589 -19.60 -5.34 27.11
C ARG A 589 -20.10 -6.76 27.04
N GLU A 590 -21.37 -6.99 27.40
CA GLU A 590 -22.00 -8.31 27.34
C GLU A 590 -21.96 -8.88 25.91
N PHE A 591 -22.24 -8.07 24.88
CA PHE A 591 -22.16 -8.54 23.50
C PHE A 591 -20.74 -8.95 23.10
N MET A 592 -19.74 -8.15 23.46
CA MET A 592 -18.33 -8.44 23.18
C MET A 592 -17.84 -9.67 23.93
N ASP A 593 -18.19 -9.81 25.21
CA ASP A 593 -17.79 -10.96 26.05
C ASP A 593 -18.36 -12.30 25.53
N ASN A 594 -19.58 -12.26 24.97
CA ASN A 594 -20.17 -13.44 24.30
C ASN A 594 -19.48 -13.81 22.97
N LEU A 595 -18.81 -12.86 22.31
CA LEU A 595 -18.02 -13.13 21.10
C LEU A 595 -16.65 -13.71 21.43
N LEU A 596 -15.99 -13.13 22.43
CA LEU A 596 -14.70 -13.56 22.94
C LEU A 596 -14.58 -12.98 24.36
N PRO A 597 -14.09 -13.73 25.36
CA PRO A 597 -13.91 -13.19 26.71
C PRO A 597 -13.15 -11.86 26.70
N LEU A 598 -13.64 -10.87 27.45
CA LEU A 598 -13.17 -9.49 27.34
C LEU A 598 -11.66 -9.33 27.57
N ASP A 599 -11.06 -10.14 28.44
CA ASP A 599 -9.64 -10.17 28.77
C ASP A 599 -8.75 -10.70 27.63
N ARG A 600 -9.30 -11.53 26.74
CA ARG A 600 -8.59 -12.10 25.59
C ARG A 600 -8.35 -11.09 24.46
N TYR A 601 -9.18 -10.05 24.34
CA TYR A 601 -9.05 -9.08 23.23
C TYR A 601 -7.68 -8.40 23.15
N ALA A 602 -7.06 -8.08 24.29
CA ALA A 602 -5.74 -7.44 24.30
C ALA A 602 -4.63 -8.35 23.75
N GLU A 603 -4.76 -9.66 23.94
CA GLU A 603 -3.83 -10.69 23.46
C GLU A 603 -4.03 -11.02 21.99
N VAL A 604 -5.29 -11.13 21.56
CA VAL A 604 -5.66 -11.62 20.22
C VAL A 604 -5.69 -10.51 19.18
N TYR A 605 -6.04 -9.28 19.58
CA TYR A 605 -6.18 -8.15 18.65
C TYR A 605 -4.89 -7.87 17.87
N ARG A 606 -5.02 -7.84 16.55
CA ARG A 606 -3.97 -7.40 15.62
C ARG A 606 -4.50 -6.20 14.80
N PRO A 607 -3.83 -5.04 14.83
CA PRO A 607 -4.36 -3.83 14.20
C PRO A 607 -4.43 -3.88 12.67
N CYS A 608 -3.60 -4.72 12.04
CA CYS A 608 -3.44 -4.77 10.59
C CYS A 608 -4.09 -6.02 9.96
N VAL A 609 -4.72 -6.89 10.75
CA VAL A 609 -5.39 -8.11 10.28
C VAL A 609 -6.48 -8.57 11.23
N VAL A 610 -7.64 -8.98 10.70
CA VAL A 610 -8.73 -9.53 11.52
C VAL A 610 -8.63 -11.04 11.73
N ASP A 611 -7.90 -11.75 10.88
CA ASP A 611 -7.82 -13.22 10.86
C ASP A 611 -7.50 -13.82 12.23
N ARG A 612 -6.56 -13.23 12.97
CA ARG A 612 -6.18 -13.69 14.32
C ARG A 612 -7.32 -13.65 15.32
N LEU A 613 -8.26 -12.71 15.17
CA LEU A 613 -9.45 -12.62 16.00
C LEU A 613 -10.51 -13.63 15.59
N LYS A 614 -10.84 -13.71 14.29
CA LYS A 614 -11.91 -14.60 13.82
C LYS A 614 -11.56 -16.08 13.90
N TRP A 615 -10.28 -16.42 13.88
CA TRP A 615 -9.79 -17.81 13.94
C TRP A 615 -9.25 -18.18 15.32
N ASP A 616 -9.49 -17.36 16.33
CA ASP A 616 -9.24 -17.74 17.72
C ASP A 616 -10.20 -18.88 18.11
N ALA A 617 -9.69 -19.86 18.87
CA ALA A 617 -10.45 -21.05 19.23
C ALA A 617 -11.64 -20.75 20.17
N GLU A 618 -11.59 -19.64 20.91
CA GLU A 618 -12.65 -19.18 21.80
C GLU A 618 -13.62 -18.20 21.12
N PHE A 619 -13.35 -17.81 19.87
CA PHE A 619 -14.24 -16.89 19.15
C PHE A 619 -15.56 -17.58 18.80
N ASN A 620 -16.67 -17.04 19.32
CA ASN A 620 -18.00 -17.61 19.13
C ASN A 620 -18.64 -17.15 17.82
N GLN A 621 -18.22 -17.79 16.72
CA GLN A 621 -18.75 -17.52 15.38
C GLN A 621 -20.26 -17.80 15.27
N THR A 622 -20.77 -18.83 15.97
CA THR A 622 -22.20 -19.17 15.98
C THR A 622 -23.04 -18.04 16.57
N TYR A 623 -22.63 -17.50 17.73
CA TYR A 623 -23.33 -16.39 18.37
C TYR A 623 -23.37 -15.15 17.48
N LEU A 624 -22.26 -14.81 16.82
CA LEU A 624 -22.21 -13.69 15.86
C LEU A 624 -23.20 -13.87 14.72
N ASN A 625 -23.28 -15.08 14.15
CA ASN A 625 -24.16 -15.38 13.03
C ASN A 625 -25.65 -15.34 13.43
N GLU A 626 -25.97 -15.77 14.64
CA GLU A 626 -27.34 -15.76 15.19
C GLU A 626 -27.79 -14.34 15.62
N HIS A 627 -26.87 -13.44 15.96
CA HIS A 627 -27.14 -12.12 16.53
C HIS A 627 -26.62 -10.95 15.69
N ILE A 628 -26.66 -11.08 14.36
CA ILE A 628 -26.13 -10.06 13.44
C ILE A 628 -26.83 -8.69 13.55
N ASP A 629 -28.08 -8.65 14.01
CA ASP A 629 -28.81 -7.41 14.27
C ASP A 629 -28.31 -6.71 15.56
N LYS A 630 -27.99 -7.48 16.61
CA LYS A 630 -27.34 -6.98 17.84
C LYS A 630 -25.92 -6.51 17.55
N PHE A 631 -25.21 -7.15 16.61
CA PHE A 631 -23.90 -6.69 16.14
C PHE A 631 -23.93 -5.24 15.66
N TRP A 632 -24.82 -4.90 14.72
CA TRP A 632 -24.87 -3.53 14.18
C TRP A 632 -25.27 -2.49 15.22
N LYS A 633 -26.22 -2.81 16.11
CA LYS A 633 -26.59 -1.93 17.23
C LYS A 633 -25.38 -1.65 18.13
N THR A 634 -24.61 -2.69 18.46
CA THR A 634 -23.42 -2.58 19.31
C THR A 634 -22.29 -1.83 18.60
N TYR A 635 -22.05 -2.11 17.32
CA TYR A 635 -21.08 -1.40 16.49
C TYR A 635 -21.31 0.11 16.50
N PHE A 636 -22.53 0.57 16.20
CA PHE A 636 -22.83 2.01 16.19
C PHE A 636 -22.77 2.62 17.59
N SER A 637 -23.22 1.88 18.61
CA SER A 637 -23.13 2.26 20.02
C SER A 637 -21.69 2.51 20.46
N MET A 638 -20.76 1.63 20.07
CA MET A 638 -19.33 1.75 20.37
C MET A 638 -18.62 2.81 19.51
N LEU A 639 -19.00 2.95 18.24
CA LEU A 639 -18.46 3.97 17.32
C LEU A 639 -18.68 5.38 17.85
N ILE A 640 -19.91 5.70 18.29
CA ILE A 640 -20.26 7.02 18.82
C ILE A 640 -19.48 7.34 20.10
N LYS A 641 -19.22 6.32 20.95
CA LYS A 641 -18.45 6.49 22.19
C LYS A 641 -16.94 6.57 21.96
N ASN A 642 -16.43 6.02 20.86
CA ASN A 642 -15.00 5.90 20.59
C ASN A 642 -14.61 6.28 19.13
N PRO A 643 -15.04 7.45 18.61
CA PRO A 643 -14.91 7.76 17.18
C PRO A 643 -13.45 7.77 16.70
N MET A 644 -12.53 8.31 17.50
CA MET A 644 -11.11 8.36 17.13
C MET A 644 -10.49 6.95 17.07
N ARG A 645 -10.85 6.06 18.01
CA ARG A 645 -10.35 4.67 18.00
C ARG A 645 -10.81 3.92 16.74
N TYR A 646 -12.05 4.15 16.32
CA TYR A 646 -12.59 3.57 15.09
C TYR A 646 -11.84 4.07 13.85
N ILE A 647 -11.54 5.36 13.78
CA ILE A 647 -10.73 5.94 12.69
C ILE A 647 -9.33 5.34 12.67
N GLN A 648 -8.64 5.30 13.82
CA GLN A 648 -7.29 4.73 13.94
C GLN A 648 -7.23 3.24 13.56
N ALA A 649 -8.22 2.46 14.01
CA ALA A 649 -8.31 1.05 13.64
C ALA A 649 -8.58 0.89 12.13
N TRP A 650 -9.43 1.72 11.54
CA TRP A 650 -9.65 1.72 10.09
C TRP A 650 -8.38 2.10 9.31
N GLU A 651 -7.64 3.12 9.76
CA GLU A 651 -6.36 3.51 9.17
C GLU A 651 -5.40 2.31 9.15
N LEU A 652 -5.18 1.65 10.30
CA LEU A 652 -4.28 0.50 10.43
C LEU A 652 -4.73 -0.72 9.59
N ASN A 653 -6.03 -0.94 9.45
CA ASN A 653 -6.56 -2.04 8.62
C ASN A 653 -6.50 -1.76 7.11
N THR A 654 -6.28 -0.52 6.66
CA THR A 654 -6.45 -0.16 5.24
C THR A 654 -5.31 0.64 4.63
N PHE A 655 -4.31 1.06 5.41
CA PHE A 655 -3.30 2.00 4.95
C PHE A 655 -2.53 1.54 3.71
N GLY A 656 -2.33 0.23 3.53
CA GLY A 656 -1.65 -0.28 2.33
C GLY A 656 -2.34 0.08 1.01
N TYR A 657 -3.62 0.46 1.06
CA TYR A 657 -4.42 0.83 -0.11
C TYR A 657 -4.53 2.34 -0.35
N TRP A 658 -4.05 3.19 0.56
CA TRP A 658 -4.15 4.66 0.43
C TRP A 658 -2.97 5.47 1.00
N ALA A 659 -2.18 4.96 1.95
CA ALA A 659 -1.03 5.68 2.50
C ALA A 659 0.16 5.59 1.55
N VAL A 660 0.49 6.70 0.89
CA VAL A 660 1.60 6.78 -0.10
C VAL A 660 2.97 6.93 0.54
N ASN A 661 2.99 7.23 1.84
CA ASN A 661 4.17 7.40 2.68
C ASN A 661 4.90 6.05 2.89
N PHE A 662 4.21 4.93 2.67
CA PHE A 662 4.74 3.58 2.80
C PHE A 662 5.32 3.09 1.47
N TRP A 663 6.37 3.78 1.03
CA TRP A 663 7.05 3.45 -0.22
C TRP A 663 7.76 2.09 -0.17
N GLU A 664 8.01 1.54 1.03
CA GLU A 664 8.55 0.19 1.25
C GLU A 664 7.65 -0.89 0.62
N LEU A 665 6.33 -0.62 0.53
CA LEU A 665 5.38 -1.54 -0.11
C LEU A 665 5.61 -1.70 -1.62
N ASN A 666 6.32 -0.77 -2.28
CA ASN A 666 6.77 -0.96 -3.67
C ASN A 666 7.79 -2.09 -3.80
N PHE A 667 8.50 -2.41 -2.72
CA PHE A 667 9.50 -3.47 -2.65
C PHE A 667 8.95 -4.73 -1.99
N ASN A 668 7.65 -4.78 -1.67
CA ASN A 668 7.02 -6.00 -1.19
C ASN A 668 6.97 -7.02 -2.35
N ARG A 669 7.78 -8.07 -2.22
CA ARG A 669 7.85 -9.17 -3.20
C ARG A 669 7.00 -10.38 -2.84
N GLN A 670 6.27 -10.30 -1.72
CA GLN A 670 5.65 -11.44 -1.07
C GLN A 670 4.20 -11.69 -1.52
N ASN A 671 3.78 -11.27 -2.72
CA ASN A 671 2.36 -11.43 -3.12
C ASN A 671 1.91 -12.91 -3.07
N ILE A 672 2.75 -13.83 -3.55
CA ILE A 672 2.47 -15.26 -3.50
C ILE A 672 2.92 -15.87 -2.17
N THR A 673 4.14 -15.55 -1.73
CA THR A 673 4.76 -16.14 -0.54
C THR A 673 4.17 -15.65 0.79
N ALA A 674 3.35 -14.59 0.78
CA ALA A 674 2.51 -14.21 1.92
C ALA A 674 1.35 -15.20 2.15
N GLY A 675 1.00 -15.99 1.14
CA GLY A 675 0.16 -17.16 1.34
C GLY A 675 0.98 -18.33 1.89
N ASP A 676 0.32 -19.22 2.64
CA ASP A 676 0.98 -20.44 3.14
C ASP A 676 1.24 -21.42 1.98
N LEU A 677 2.48 -21.41 1.47
CA LEU A 677 2.95 -22.35 0.45
C LEU A 677 3.17 -23.76 1.01
N THR A 678 3.27 -23.91 2.33
CA THR A 678 3.53 -25.20 2.98
C THR A 678 2.28 -26.06 3.10
N CYS A 679 1.07 -25.47 2.97
CA CYS A 679 -0.19 -26.18 3.12
C CYS A 679 -0.32 -27.41 2.20
N ILE A 680 0.28 -27.40 1.01
CA ILE A 680 0.28 -28.57 0.10
C ILE A 680 1.10 -29.77 0.64
N TYR A 681 1.97 -29.53 1.63
CA TYR A 681 2.79 -30.54 2.30
C TYR A 681 2.31 -30.84 3.72
N THR A 682 1.70 -29.87 4.40
CA THR A 682 1.29 -29.98 5.81
C THR A 682 -0.18 -30.36 5.98
N TRP A 683 -1.05 -30.08 5.00
CA TRP A 683 -2.45 -30.46 5.02
C TRP A 683 -2.68 -31.73 4.17
N ASP A 684 -3.89 -32.29 4.21
CA ASP A 684 -4.26 -33.33 3.24
C ASP A 684 -4.24 -32.73 1.83
N ASN A 685 -3.33 -33.18 0.97
CA ASN A 685 -3.20 -32.67 -0.40
C ASN A 685 -4.05 -33.43 -1.41
N CYS A 686 -4.93 -34.35 -0.98
CA CYS A 686 -5.77 -35.16 -1.84
C CYS A 686 -4.99 -35.98 -2.89
N GLY A 687 -3.72 -36.29 -2.63
CA GLY A 687 -2.84 -36.99 -3.56
C GLY A 687 -2.20 -36.10 -4.64
N ILE A 688 -2.30 -34.78 -4.50
CA ILE A 688 -1.64 -33.82 -5.40
C ILE A 688 -0.16 -33.77 -5.08
N VAL A 689 0.69 -33.92 -6.10
CA VAL A 689 2.15 -33.94 -5.95
C VAL A 689 2.79 -32.85 -6.81
N PRO A 690 3.25 -31.74 -6.22
CA PRO A 690 3.98 -30.70 -6.96
C PRO A 690 5.23 -31.28 -7.64
N LYS A 691 5.53 -30.81 -8.86
CA LYS A 691 6.73 -31.22 -9.61
C LYS A 691 7.34 -30.03 -10.32
N ASN A 692 8.67 -29.98 -10.35
CA ASN A 692 9.41 -29.06 -11.18
C ASN A 692 9.89 -29.79 -12.44
N PHE A 693 9.22 -29.58 -13.57
CA PHE A 693 9.59 -30.22 -14.84
C PHE A 693 10.82 -29.62 -15.51
N LEU A 694 11.31 -28.48 -15.01
CA LEU A 694 12.53 -27.84 -15.49
C LEU A 694 13.76 -28.21 -14.65
N TYR A 695 13.56 -29.01 -13.59
CA TYR A 695 14.64 -29.58 -12.79
C TYR A 695 15.57 -30.42 -13.68
N GLY A 696 16.81 -29.98 -13.85
CA GLY A 696 17.82 -30.59 -14.71
C GLY A 696 18.06 -29.91 -16.08
N TRP A 697 17.14 -29.06 -16.55
CA TRP A 697 17.43 -28.10 -17.65
C TRP A 697 18.19 -26.88 -17.12
N SER A 698 17.83 -26.45 -15.90
CA SER A 698 18.60 -25.54 -15.06
C SER A 698 18.62 -26.18 -13.68
N GLU A 699 19.81 -26.27 -13.06
CA GLU A 699 19.91 -26.71 -11.66
C GLU A 699 19.10 -25.79 -10.71
N ASN A 700 18.84 -24.55 -11.16
CA ASN A 700 18.15 -23.50 -10.41
C ASN A 700 16.95 -22.90 -11.17
N ALA A 701 16.07 -23.74 -11.73
CA ALA A 701 14.88 -23.25 -12.44
C ALA A 701 14.00 -22.29 -11.60
N GLU A 702 13.98 -22.46 -10.28
CA GLU A 702 13.29 -21.58 -9.34
C GLU A 702 14.00 -20.23 -9.15
N GLU A 703 15.32 -20.13 -9.36
CA GLU A 703 16.01 -18.83 -9.41
C GLU A 703 15.73 -18.09 -10.73
N THR A 704 15.54 -18.84 -11.82
CA THR A 704 15.22 -18.27 -13.14
C THR A 704 13.76 -17.81 -13.20
N PHE A 705 12.86 -18.52 -12.53
CA PHE A 705 11.42 -18.25 -12.47
C PHE A 705 10.97 -18.09 -11.02
N PRO A 706 11.33 -16.98 -10.36
CA PRO A 706 11.15 -16.83 -8.91
C PRO A 706 9.69 -16.66 -8.49
N LEU A 707 9.41 -16.97 -7.22
CA LEU A 707 8.12 -16.76 -6.55
C LEU A 707 7.91 -15.32 -6.05
N ASP A 708 8.92 -14.47 -6.15
CA ASP A 708 8.93 -13.12 -5.61
C ASP A 708 9.02 -12.07 -6.74
N ASP A 709 8.15 -11.07 -6.68
CA ASP A 709 8.22 -9.91 -7.59
C ASP A 709 7.60 -8.68 -6.94
N ALA A 710 8.26 -7.55 -7.13
CA ALA A 710 7.85 -6.27 -6.61
C ALA A 710 7.03 -5.52 -7.66
N MET A 711 5.88 -4.97 -7.25
CA MET A 711 5.05 -4.11 -8.08
C MET A 711 4.75 -2.80 -7.37
N LEU A 712 4.37 -1.79 -8.15
CA LEU A 712 3.93 -0.49 -7.64
C LEU A 712 2.89 -0.67 -6.51
N ALA A 713 3.07 0.01 -5.38
CA ALA A 713 2.13 -0.14 -4.27
C ALA A 713 0.70 0.27 -4.68
N LEU A 714 -0.31 -0.46 -4.20
CA LEU A 714 -1.71 -0.19 -4.53
C LEU A 714 -2.16 1.22 -4.13
N SER A 715 -1.57 1.80 -3.06
CA SER A 715 -1.84 3.18 -2.64
C SER A 715 -1.62 4.19 -3.75
N TYR A 716 -0.52 4.09 -4.52
CA TYR A 716 -0.28 4.99 -5.66
C TYR A 716 -1.33 4.82 -6.76
N ILE A 717 -1.75 3.58 -7.03
CA ILE A 717 -2.77 3.30 -8.04
C ILE A 717 -4.13 3.84 -7.60
N SER A 718 -4.52 3.67 -6.33
CA SER A 718 -5.76 4.24 -5.76
C SER A 718 -5.79 5.76 -5.90
N TRP A 719 -4.69 6.44 -5.55
CA TRP A 719 -4.58 7.89 -5.71
C TRP A 719 -4.62 8.34 -7.17
N PHE A 720 -4.01 7.57 -8.08
CA PHE A 720 -4.07 7.87 -9.50
C PHE A 720 -5.48 7.69 -10.10
N ILE A 721 -6.23 6.68 -9.64
CA ILE A 721 -7.65 6.52 -9.98
C ILE A 721 -8.46 7.72 -9.48
N LEU A 722 -8.24 8.14 -8.23
CA LEU A 722 -8.90 9.31 -7.66
C LEU A 722 -8.56 10.60 -8.43
N LEU A 723 -7.30 10.76 -8.85
CA LEU A 723 -6.89 11.88 -9.69
C LEU A 723 -7.66 11.91 -11.01
N CYS A 724 -7.80 10.76 -11.68
CA CYS A 724 -8.59 10.65 -12.91
C CYS A 724 -10.07 11.03 -12.66
N TYR A 725 -10.65 10.64 -11.53
CA TYR A 725 -12.00 11.03 -11.12
C TYR A 725 -12.16 12.53 -10.88
N VAL A 726 -11.20 13.15 -10.19
CA VAL A 726 -11.23 14.59 -9.96
C VAL A 726 -11.19 15.33 -11.30
N PHE A 727 -10.34 14.91 -12.23
CA PHE A 727 -10.20 15.57 -13.53
C PHE A 727 -11.33 15.28 -14.50
N LEU A 728 -11.95 14.10 -14.49
CA LEU A 728 -13.14 13.87 -15.33
C LEU A 728 -14.33 14.73 -14.87
N ILE A 729 -14.51 14.93 -13.55
CA ILE A 729 -15.56 15.79 -13.00
C ILE A 729 -15.26 17.25 -13.35
N ALA A 730 -14.03 17.69 -13.12
CA ALA A 730 -13.55 19.02 -13.47
C ALA A 730 -13.71 19.36 -14.96
N ARG A 731 -13.50 18.38 -15.85
CA ARG A 731 -13.67 18.50 -17.31
C ARG A 731 -15.11 18.23 -17.77
N LYS A 732 -16.04 17.95 -16.84
CA LYS A 732 -17.45 17.58 -17.10
C LYS A 732 -17.61 16.38 -18.03
N LYS A 733 -16.61 15.49 -18.10
CA LYS A 733 -16.61 14.28 -18.93
C LYS A 733 -17.21 13.09 -18.17
N MET A 734 -18.43 13.25 -17.66
CA MET A 734 -19.09 12.27 -16.78
C MET A 734 -19.23 10.86 -17.38
N ALA A 735 -19.23 10.74 -18.71
CA ALA A 735 -19.24 9.44 -19.40
C ALA A 735 -18.05 8.56 -18.98
N TYR A 736 -16.87 9.15 -18.76
CA TYR A 736 -15.69 8.44 -18.25
C TYR A 736 -15.76 8.13 -16.76
N GLY A 737 -16.66 8.78 -16.00
CA GLY A 737 -16.91 8.47 -14.59
C GLY A 737 -17.51 7.08 -14.40
N VAL A 738 -18.35 6.64 -15.34
CA VAL A 738 -18.89 5.28 -15.39
C VAL A 738 -17.79 4.27 -15.72
N VAL A 739 -16.85 4.63 -16.60
CA VAL A 739 -15.71 3.77 -16.98
C VAL A 739 -14.85 3.42 -15.78
N LEU A 740 -14.55 4.38 -14.90
CA LEU A 740 -13.74 4.12 -13.72
C LEU A 740 -14.52 3.47 -12.57
N ALA A 741 -15.85 3.34 -12.69
CA ALA A 741 -16.70 2.86 -11.59
C ALA A 741 -16.37 1.43 -11.14
N PRO A 742 -15.99 0.47 -12.01
CA PRO A 742 -15.52 -0.84 -11.55
C PRO A 742 -14.28 -0.74 -10.65
N SER A 743 -13.30 0.09 -11.03
CA SER A 743 -12.07 0.28 -10.25
C SER A 743 -12.32 1.02 -8.94
N ALA A 744 -13.15 2.07 -8.95
CA ALA A 744 -13.56 2.75 -7.71
C ALA A 744 -14.35 1.81 -6.80
N GLY A 745 -15.28 1.03 -7.34
CA GLY A 745 -16.00 0.01 -6.60
C GLY A 745 -15.05 -0.98 -5.94
N LEU A 746 -14.03 -1.46 -6.66
CA LEU A 746 -13.00 -2.34 -6.10
C LEU A 746 -12.24 -1.66 -4.96
N VAL A 747 -11.70 -0.45 -5.16
CA VAL A 747 -10.98 0.29 -4.11
C VAL A 747 -11.86 0.54 -2.89
N ILE A 748 -13.13 0.93 -3.10
CA ILE A 748 -14.10 1.10 -2.02
C ILE A 748 -14.30 -0.20 -1.25
N THR A 749 -14.44 -1.35 -1.94
CA THR A 749 -14.54 -2.65 -1.24
C THR A 749 -13.30 -2.99 -0.41
N LEU A 750 -12.11 -2.58 -0.83
CA LEU A 750 -10.88 -2.75 -0.03
C LEU A 750 -10.90 -1.87 1.23
N LEU A 751 -11.37 -0.62 1.11
CA LEU A 751 -11.44 0.32 2.22
C LEU A 751 -12.52 -0.02 3.26
N ILE A 752 -13.49 -0.89 2.93
CA ILE A 752 -14.60 -1.25 3.84
C ILE A 752 -14.58 -2.72 4.27
N GLY A 753 -13.85 -3.59 3.57
CA GLY A 753 -13.93 -5.04 3.79
C GLY A 753 -12.65 -5.82 3.52
N THR A 754 -11.48 -5.19 3.49
CA THR A 754 -10.22 -5.95 3.43
C THR A 754 -9.98 -6.72 4.74
N PRO A 755 -9.54 -7.99 4.68
CA PRO A 755 -9.18 -8.75 5.89
C PRO A 755 -7.76 -8.45 6.40
N HIS A 756 -6.92 -7.83 5.55
CA HIS A 756 -5.50 -7.58 5.81
C HIS A 756 -5.12 -6.17 5.32
N ALA A 757 -4.19 -5.51 6.02
CA ALA A 757 -3.79 -4.13 5.75
C ALA A 757 -3.20 -3.91 4.35
N TYR A 758 -2.54 -4.94 3.80
CA TYR A 758 -2.00 -4.89 2.46
C TYR A 758 -1.82 -6.28 1.84
N TRP A 759 -2.40 -6.51 0.67
CA TRP A 759 -2.09 -7.67 -0.16
C TRP A 759 -2.38 -7.34 -1.62
N GLN A 760 -1.38 -7.46 -2.50
CA GLN A 760 -1.49 -7.04 -3.90
C GLN A 760 -2.60 -7.78 -4.65
N ARG A 761 -2.81 -9.08 -4.36
CA ARG A 761 -3.84 -9.90 -5.04
C ARG A 761 -5.25 -9.29 -4.98
N TYR A 762 -5.62 -8.63 -3.88
CA TYR A 762 -6.96 -8.04 -3.72
C TYR A 762 -7.19 -6.83 -4.64
N GLY A 763 -6.11 -6.17 -5.09
CA GLY A 763 -6.15 -5.07 -6.06
C GLY A 763 -5.69 -5.48 -7.46
N LEU A 764 -5.60 -6.78 -7.78
CA LEU A 764 -5.05 -7.28 -9.06
C LEU A 764 -5.68 -6.65 -10.30
N ALA A 765 -7.00 -6.37 -10.28
CA ALA A 765 -7.68 -5.70 -11.39
C ALA A 765 -7.12 -4.29 -11.66
N CYS A 766 -6.70 -3.56 -10.62
CA CYS A 766 -6.10 -2.24 -10.76
C CYS A 766 -4.71 -2.31 -11.42
N TYR A 767 -3.94 -3.36 -11.20
CA TYR A 767 -2.69 -3.61 -11.92
C TYR A 767 -2.94 -3.90 -13.40
N TYR A 768 -3.93 -4.75 -13.70
CA TYR A 768 -4.33 -5.01 -15.09
C TYR A 768 -4.82 -3.74 -15.81
N LEU A 769 -5.50 -2.83 -15.10
CA LEU A 769 -6.03 -1.60 -15.66
C LEU A 769 -5.05 -0.41 -15.65
N LEU A 770 -3.84 -0.55 -15.10
CA LEU A 770 -2.89 0.56 -14.96
C LEU A 770 -2.61 1.29 -16.29
N PRO A 771 -2.36 0.60 -17.43
CA PRO A 771 -2.18 1.28 -18.71
C PRO A 771 -3.43 2.04 -19.20
N ILE A 772 -4.63 1.57 -18.81
CA ILE A 772 -5.90 2.19 -19.15
C ILE A 772 -6.10 3.48 -18.34
N TYR A 773 -5.69 3.51 -17.08
CA TYR A 773 -5.73 4.74 -16.27
C TYR A 773 -4.80 5.81 -16.86
N VAL A 774 -3.59 5.42 -17.28
CA VAL A 774 -2.65 6.34 -17.94
C VAL A 774 -3.25 6.86 -19.24
N PHE A 775 -3.82 5.97 -20.06
CA PHE A 775 -4.51 6.35 -21.29
C PHE A 775 -5.67 7.32 -21.03
N LEU A 776 -6.51 7.06 -20.02
CA LEU A 776 -7.62 7.93 -19.66
C LEU A 776 -7.14 9.29 -19.16
N PHE A 777 -6.08 9.34 -18.36
CA PHE A 777 -5.48 10.58 -17.90
C PHE A 777 -4.99 11.43 -19.09
N ILE A 778 -4.31 10.82 -20.06
CA ILE A 778 -3.91 11.48 -21.32
C ILE A 778 -5.15 12.01 -22.06
N LEU A 779 -6.21 11.22 -22.20
CA LEU A 779 -7.45 11.66 -22.85
C LEU A 779 -8.11 12.86 -22.14
N LEU A 780 -8.06 12.92 -20.81
CA LEU A 780 -8.63 14.03 -20.04
C LEU A 780 -7.82 15.33 -20.20
N MET A 781 -6.50 15.19 -20.38
CA MET A 781 -5.56 16.30 -20.58
C MET A 781 -5.43 16.73 -22.05
N HIS A 782 -5.96 15.95 -22.99
CA HIS A 782 -6.02 16.34 -24.39
C HIS A 782 -6.95 17.55 -24.57
N GLU A 783 -6.50 18.56 -25.32
CA GLU A 783 -7.35 19.64 -25.81
C GLU A 783 -8.30 19.02 -26.85
N ASP A 784 -9.57 18.83 -26.49
CA ASP A 784 -10.58 18.63 -27.53
C ASP A 784 -10.50 19.87 -28.43
N ASP A 785 -10.29 19.69 -29.74
CA ASP A 785 -10.52 20.76 -30.70
C ASP A 785 -11.89 21.34 -30.38
N VAL A 786 -11.90 22.61 -29.98
CA VAL A 786 -13.13 23.40 -29.86
C VAL A 786 -13.62 23.61 -31.29
N SER A 787 -14.25 22.58 -31.86
CA SER A 787 -15.14 22.68 -33.02
C SER A 787 -15.79 21.32 -33.29
N GLN A 788 -16.99 21.13 -32.72
CA GLN A 788 -18.22 20.93 -33.49
C GLN A 788 -19.43 20.91 -32.57
#